data_AF-A0A553PPR4-F1
#
_entry.id   AF-A0A553PPR4-F1
#
_cell.length_a   1.000
_cell.length_b   1.000
_cell.length_c   1.000
_cell.angle_alpha   90.00
_cell.angle_beta   90.00
_cell.angle_gamma   90.00
#
_symmetry.space_group_name_H-M   'P 1'
#
loop_
_entity.id
_entity.type
_entity.pdbx_description
1 polymer ?
#
loop_
_entity_poly.entity_id
_entity_poly.type
_entity_poly.pdbx_seq_one_letter_code
_entity_poly.pdbx_strand_id
1 'polypeptide(L)'
;MAWKQVCLLFFGFALIGHSVGVSIREAIAKADAELAAEKRTMEAVHTPATRASRKGKKYTREIPRSKAMDARNRLVKRSADMLNMDKFMSEDILIASIEGTMHEMFNSGGVPGGMAQSCPHLPLANFACSPEAQHLECDPQMPYRTITGLCNNLKYPLFGAASTALKRLIPPAYADGRGQPRGTRFSSLANDFSPNSIWGQGSGNCFSHPASLLPNPRLVSTNFHPDADKPTNELTHMFTQLAQYVDHDISISPEIEAEECCEHFTDEECFPIFVPLSDTFFGVDVSRTPPLFGRALPLEQLDRSVLSAEAWRSMVQNVTQMRSQSGEEAGSSEHPATNGEVTCLELTRSTAFCEGSADHQGPREQMNAVTAFIDASHVYGSSTELASLLRDDCDGLLKVTKTETGKELLPKLEFDEELQFLAGDSRATEMGALAGMHTIFVREHNRIARGLKDLRPHWDDETLYQNARRILTAEWQNVVFGEFLSAMLGDSVVDYKDLGTAGDTIYDPNVDATVANGFSTAAFRFGHTMIEGLITIFSLNSPPAEIDTLMVKDTFFDLTQYLADDGLGMERLLNGLMNQEAQAYDRFLADDVTNFLFSNNNGGIGQDLVARNIQRGRDHGIPGYNEWRAFCNLPKACSWNNRPAEISQDNWDQLRDTYVNPGDIDLFVGGLAEESFEDGVLGRTFSCIIGDQFKRLKFGDRFFFTNKAGPHPFDHAQQDMLRKRNLADIFCDNTDIQVLPKMALKRNSPSLRCEDAFQLDLERFV
;
A
#
# COMPACT_ATOMS: atom_id res chain seq x y z
N MET A 1 -13.92 22.34 22.73
CA MET A 1 -13.31 22.70 21.43
C MET A 1 -12.18 23.72 21.58
N ALA A 2 -12.38 24.96 22.05
CA ALA A 2 -11.26 25.94 22.16
C ALA A 2 -10.21 25.67 23.28
N TRP A 3 -10.59 25.01 24.38
CA TRP A 3 -9.70 24.77 25.53
C TRP A 3 -8.54 23.80 25.24
N LYS A 4 -8.75 22.75 24.43
CA LYS A 4 -7.69 21.79 24.02
C LYS A 4 -6.76 22.38 22.94
N GLN A 5 -7.30 23.21 22.04
CA GLN A 5 -6.53 23.90 20.99
C GLN A 5 -5.57 24.95 21.56
N VAL A 6 -5.97 25.62 22.65
CA VAL A 6 -5.11 26.58 23.36
C VAL A 6 -4.00 25.87 24.15
N CYS A 7 -4.27 24.73 24.80
CA CYS A 7 -3.24 23.95 25.50
C CYS A 7 -2.15 23.38 24.57
N LEU A 8 -2.51 22.98 23.35
CA LEU A 8 -1.56 22.48 22.34
C LEU A 8 -0.73 23.61 21.72
N LEU A 9 -1.33 24.78 21.49
CA LEU A 9 -0.58 26.01 21.16
C LEU A 9 0.42 26.36 22.27
N PHE A 10 0.04 26.27 23.54
CA PHE A 10 0.92 26.52 24.69
C PHE A 10 2.07 25.51 24.83
N PHE A 11 1.90 24.25 24.43
CA PHE A 11 2.98 23.25 24.38
C PHE A 11 4.02 23.59 23.30
N GLY A 12 3.57 24.06 22.13
CA GLY A 12 4.44 24.58 21.08
C GLY A 12 5.22 25.83 21.53
N PHE A 13 4.58 26.75 22.24
CA PHE A 13 5.25 27.94 22.79
C PHE A 13 6.17 27.63 23.98
N ALA A 14 5.92 26.56 24.75
CA ALA A 14 6.78 26.13 25.86
C ALA A 14 8.14 25.57 25.39
N LEU A 15 8.16 24.94 24.21
CA LEU A 15 9.38 24.49 23.54
C LEU A 15 10.23 25.67 23.03
N ILE A 16 9.59 26.78 22.64
CA ILE A 16 10.25 28.00 22.18
C ILE A 16 10.66 28.92 23.35
N GLY A 17 9.93 28.92 24.46
CA GLY A 17 10.23 29.74 25.64
C GLY A 17 11.48 29.29 26.42
N HIS A 18 11.92 28.04 26.27
CA HIS A 18 13.13 27.53 26.92
C HIS A 18 14.42 28.24 26.45
N SER A 19 14.39 28.93 25.30
CA SER A 19 15.53 29.67 24.78
C SER A 19 15.54 31.18 25.08
N VAL A 20 14.52 31.75 25.76
CA VAL A 20 14.40 33.23 25.90
C VAL A 20 14.08 33.75 27.32
N GLY A 21 14.08 32.90 28.37
CA GLY A 21 14.25 33.35 29.76
C GLY A 21 13.17 34.27 30.37
N VAL A 22 11.92 34.22 29.89
CA VAL A 22 10.78 34.92 30.53
C VAL A 22 10.12 34.02 31.59
N SER A 23 9.74 34.59 32.74
CA SER A 23 9.02 33.86 33.79
C SER A 23 7.65 33.37 33.27
N ILE A 24 7.59 32.08 32.94
CA ILE A 24 6.43 31.35 32.42
C ILE A 24 5.15 31.62 33.25
N ARG A 25 5.28 31.85 34.56
CA ARG A 25 4.13 32.08 35.46
C ARG A 25 3.42 33.42 35.25
N GLU A 26 4.13 34.48 34.89
CA GLU A 26 3.52 35.81 34.71
C GLU A 26 2.79 35.92 33.37
N ALA A 27 3.30 35.26 32.33
CA ALA A 27 2.66 35.19 31.02
C ALA A 27 1.34 34.40 31.06
N ILE A 28 1.33 33.26 31.77
CA ILE A 28 0.13 32.44 31.97
C ILE A 28 -0.96 33.21 32.72
N ALA A 29 -0.60 33.88 33.83
CA ALA A 29 -1.57 34.59 34.66
C ALA A 29 -2.26 35.76 33.95
N LYS A 30 -1.55 36.45 33.05
CA LYS A 30 -2.10 37.57 32.27
C LYS A 30 -3.01 37.09 31.14
N ALA A 31 -2.65 35.98 30.48
CA ALA A 31 -3.45 35.36 29.43
C ALA A 31 -4.78 34.79 29.95
N ASP A 32 -4.77 34.17 31.14
CA ASP A 32 -5.98 33.64 31.78
C ASP A 32 -7.01 34.74 32.10
N ALA A 33 -6.53 35.92 32.50
CA ALA A 33 -7.38 37.06 32.82
C ALA A 33 -8.07 37.66 31.58
N GLU A 34 -7.40 37.66 30.44
CA GLU A 34 -7.92 38.21 29.17
C GLU A 34 -8.89 37.23 28.47
N LEU A 35 -8.61 35.92 28.52
CA LEU A 35 -9.51 34.87 28.02
C LEU A 35 -10.86 34.85 28.77
N ALA A 36 -10.84 35.15 30.06
CA ALA A 36 -12.05 35.27 30.88
C ALA A 36 -12.92 36.47 30.49
N ALA A 37 -12.35 37.53 29.90
CA ALA A 37 -13.09 38.70 29.43
C ALA A 37 -13.78 38.46 28.07
N GLU A 38 -13.13 37.71 27.18
CA GLU A 38 -13.63 37.42 25.83
C GLU A 38 -14.72 36.33 25.81
N LYS A 39 -14.63 35.36 26.73
CA LYS A 39 -15.70 34.37 26.96
C LYS A 39 -17.03 35.02 27.37
N ARG A 40 -16.98 36.07 28.20
CA ARG A 40 -18.17 36.82 28.65
C ARG A 40 -18.84 37.59 27.51
N THR A 41 -18.10 37.96 26.47
CA THR A 41 -18.63 38.69 25.31
C THR A 41 -19.30 37.74 24.31
N MET A 42 -18.81 36.50 24.18
CA MET A 42 -19.42 35.48 23.30
C MET A 42 -20.70 34.85 23.88
N GLU A 43 -20.77 34.64 25.19
CA GLU A 43 -21.97 34.08 25.85
C GLU A 43 -23.19 35.02 25.78
N ALA A 44 -22.98 36.33 25.58
CA ALA A 44 -24.05 37.32 25.40
C ALA A 44 -24.80 37.20 24.05
N VAL A 45 -24.29 36.42 23.09
CA VAL A 45 -24.82 36.32 21.71
C VAL A 45 -25.74 35.11 21.51
N HIS A 46 -25.86 34.19 22.48
CA HIS A 46 -26.71 33.00 22.38
C HIS A 46 -27.72 32.91 23.54
N THR A 47 -28.85 33.63 23.41
CA THR A 47 -30.08 33.31 24.15
C THR A 47 -31.06 32.57 23.22
N PRO A 48 -31.66 31.42 23.62
CA PRO A 48 -32.52 30.64 22.74
C PRO A 48 -33.94 31.22 22.69
N ALA A 49 -34.44 31.54 21.49
CA ALA A 49 -35.85 31.80 21.28
C ALA A 49 -36.65 30.48 21.27
N THR A 50 -37.83 30.53 21.88
CA THR A 50 -38.71 29.42 22.21
C THR A 50 -39.46 28.80 21.03
N ARG A 51 -39.87 27.54 21.26
CA ARG A 51 -40.58 26.56 20.42
C ARG A 51 -41.93 27.07 19.88
N ALA A 52 -42.14 27.08 18.56
CA ALA A 52 -43.47 27.07 17.91
C ALA A 52 -43.44 26.49 16.48
N SER A 53 -44.48 25.72 16.14
CA SER A 53 -44.68 24.94 14.91
C SER A 53 -44.80 25.76 13.61
N ARG A 54 -44.34 25.22 12.46
CA ARG A 54 -45.12 24.94 11.22
C ARG A 54 -44.22 24.83 9.97
N LYS A 55 -44.45 23.73 9.23
CA LYS A 55 -44.41 23.53 7.76
C LYS A 55 -43.37 24.29 6.92
N GLY A 56 -42.50 23.50 6.27
CA GLY A 56 -42.04 23.67 4.89
C GLY A 56 -41.24 24.95 4.59
N LYS A 57 -39.91 24.85 4.65
CA LYS A 57 -38.97 25.69 3.90
C LYS A 57 -37.59 25.01 3.87
N LYS A 58 -36.99 24.94 2.67
CA LYS A 58 -35.57 24.58 2.45
C LYS A 58 -34.69 25.48 3.30
N TYR A 59 -33.77 24.90 4.08
CA TYR A 59 -32.67 25.62 4.71
C TYR A 59 -31.41 25.41 3.88
N THR A 60 -31.07 26.39 3.04
CA THR A 60 -29.68 26.70 2.74
C THR A 60 -29.18 27.58 3.87
N ARG A 61 -28.13 27.14 4.58
CA ARG A 61 -27.36 28.03 5.45
C ARG A 61 -25.91 27.60 5.44
N GLU A 62 -25.25 27.89 4.32
CA GLU A 62 -23.80 28.07 4.31
C GLU A 62 -23.44 29.15 5.35
N ILE A 63 -22.57 28.79 6.28
CA ILE A 63 -21.78 29.78 7.01
C ILE A 63 -20.68 30.19 6.03
N PRO A 64 -20.57 31.47 5.61
CA PRO A 64 -19.53 31.85 4.66
C PRO A 64 -18.16 31.60 5.27
N ARG A 65 -17.36 30.74 4.61
CA ARG A 65 -15.95 30.38 4.89
C ARG A 65 -15.06 31.59 5.24
N SER A 66 -15.45 32.83 4.85
CA SER A 66 -14.64 34.04 5.04
C SER A 66 -14.53 34.56 6.48
N LYS A 67 -15.55 34.42 7.34
CA LYS A 67 -15.52 35.06 8.68
C LYS A 67 -14.65 34.33 9.72
N ALA A 68 -14.53 33.01 9.62
CA ALA A 68 -13.66 32.20 10.46
C ALA A 68 -12.18 32.36 10.05
N MET A 69 -11.94 32.46 8.74
CA MET A 69 -10.61 32.72 8.18
C MET A 69 -10.08 34.11 8.57
N ASP A 70 -10.96 35.12 8.59
CA ASP A 70 -10.63 36.47 9.06
C ASP A 70 -10.31 36.52 10.57
N ALA A 71 -10.95 35.68 11.39
CA ALA A 71 -10.66 35.60 12.82
C ALA A 71 -9.31 34.90 13.08
N ARG A 72 -9.01 33.83 12.33
CA ARG A 72 -7.71 33.13 12.32
C ARG A 72 -6.56 34.07 11.97
N ASN A 73 -6.70 34.82 10.87
CA ASN A 73 -5.65 35.70 10.37
C ASN A 73 -5.39 36.90 11.30
N ARG A 74 -6.42 37.39 12.01
CA ARG A 74 -6.26 38.43 13.04
C ARG A 74 -5.53 37.95 14.29
N LEU A 75 -5.68 36.67 14.65
CA LEU A 75 -5.03 36.07 15.81
C LEU A 75 -3.55 35.81 15.53
N VAL A 76 -3.23 35.21 14.37
CA VAL A 76 -1.85 34.97 13.90
C VAL A 76 -1.05 36.27 13.85
N LYS A 77 -1.64 37.33 13.30
CA LYS A 77 -0.98 38.63 13.19
C LYS A 77 -0.68 39.28 14.54
N ARG A 78 -1.61 39.21 15.51
CA ARG A 78 -1.39 39.78 16.86
C ARG A 78 -0.44 38.97 17.73
N SER A 79 -0.36 37.66 17.51
CA SER A 79 0.62 36.80 18.16
C SER A 79 2.05 37.06 17.67
N ALA A 80 2.22 37.37 16.38
CA ALA A 80 3.49 37.82 15.83
C ALA A 80 3.91 39.19 16.41
N ASP A 81 2.97 40.15 16.49
CA ASP A 81 3.22 41.48 17.05
C ASP A 81 3.62 41.45 18.55
N MET A 82 3.11 40.47 19.32
CA MET A 82 3.40 40.34 20.77
C MET A 82 4.81 39.82 21.10
N LEU A 83 5.50 39.17 20.14
CA LEU A 83 6.82 38.59 20.37
C LEU A 83 7.98 39.55 20.10
N ASN A 84 7.73 40.69 19.44
CA ASN A 84 8.67 41.81 19.27
C ASN A 84 10.14 41.39 19.01
N MET A 85 10.38 40.53 18.01
CA MET A 85 11.71 40.08 17.60
C MET A 85 12.08 40.60 16.20
N ASP A 86 12.20 41.93 16.07
CA ASP A 86 12.70 42.62 14.86
C ASP A 86 14.20 42.37 14.54
N LYS A 87 14.79 41.22 14.95
CA LYS A 87 16.25 41.07 14.85
C LYS A 87 16.85 39.73 14.43
N PHE A 88 16.09 38.67 14.14
CA PHE A 88 16.76 37.39 13.84
C PHE A 88 16.28 36.57 12.63
N MET A 89 15.09 36.78 12.07
CA MET A 89 14.66 36.12 10.82
C MET A 89 13.63 36.98 10.08
N SER A 90 13.55 36.88 8.75
CA SER A 90 12.55 37.64 7.96
C SER A 90 11.14 37.07 8.13
N GLU A 91 10.15 37.95 8.13
CA GLU A 91 8.71 37.68 8.30
C GLU A 91 8.23 36.55 7.37
N ASP A 92 8.78 36.47 6.15
CA ASP A 92 8.43 35.47 5.14
C ASP A 92 8.86 34.04 5.49
N ILE A 93 9.97 33.84 6.21
CA ILE A 93 10.46 32.48 6.55
C ILE A 93 9.67 31.90 7.73
N LEU A 94 9.27 32.74 8.67
CA LEU A 94 8.44 32.33 9.80
C LEU A 94 7.01 32.03 9.36
N ILE A 95 6.47 32.83 8.44
CA ILE A 95 5.18 32.57 7.80
C ILE A 95 5.24 31.27 7.00
N ALA A 96 6.27 31.04 6.19
CA ALA A 96 6.40 29.78 5.44
C ALA A 96 6.54 28.54 6.32
N SER A 97 7.24 28.63 7.46
CA SER A 97 7.38 27.50 8.39
C SER A 97 6.08 27.23 9.16
N ILE A 98 5.33 28.26 9.55
CA ILE A 98 4.04 28.12 10.23
C ILE A 98 2.96 27.68 9.23
N GLU A 99 2.97 28.22 8.01
CA GLU A 99 2.09 27.79 6.93
C GLU A 99 2.39 26.35 6.53
N GLY A 100 3.66 25.93 6.44
CA GLY A 100 4.04 24.54 6.16
C GLY A 100 3.48 23.56 7.19
N THR A 101 3.74 23.81 8.48
CA THR A 101 3.23 22.93 9.56
C THR A 101 1.71 23.00 9.70
N MET A 102 1.06 24.12 9.35
CA MET A 102 -0.41 24.21 9.34
C MET A 102 -1.03 23.62 8.06
N HIS A 103 -0.36 23.65 6.91
CA HIS A 103 -0.85 23.05 5.66
C HIS A 103 -0.82 21.52 5.75
N GLU A 104 0.24 20.97 6.36
CA GLU A 104 0.39 19.53 6.69
C GLU A 104 -0.66 19.01 7.67
N MET A 105 -1.28 19.89 8.48
CA MET A 105 -2.30 19.48 9.47
C MET A 105 -3.75 19.68 9.01
N PHE A 106 -4.05 20.44 7.95
CA PHE A 106 -5.42 20.94 7.71
C PHE A 106 -6.01 20.74 6.30
N ASN A 107 -5.30 20.12 5.34
CA ASN A 107 -5.80 19.97 3.95
C ASN A 107 -6.03 18.51 3.49
N SER A 108 -6.32 17.59 4.41
CA SER A 108 -6.60 16.16 4.13
C SER A 108 -8.06 15.87 3.73
N GLY A 109 -8.64 16.63 2.80
CA GLY A 109 -10.06 16.49 2.46
C GLY A 109 -10.36 16.54 0.96
N GLY A 110 -10.49 15.36 0.33
CA GLY A 110 -11.04 15.18 -1.03
C GLY A 110 -10.74 13.81 -1.66
N VAL A 111 -11.61 12.81 -1.48
CA VAL A 111 -11.61 11.58 -2.31
C VAL A 111 -12.12 11.96 -3.72
N PRO A 112 -11.62 11.40 -4.87
CA PRO A 112 -11.12 10.04 -5.05
C PRO A 112 -9.76 9.85 -5.73
N GLY A 113 -9.07 8.79 -5.30
CA GLY A 113 -7.86 8.29 -5.95
C GLY A 113 -6.60 8.87 -5.33
N GLY A 114 -6.03 8.16 -4.34
CA GLY A 114 -4.67 8.40 -3.87
C GLY A 114 -4.41 9.82 -3.39
N MET A 115 -5.06 10.25 -2.30
CA MET A 115 -4.53 11.41 -1.59
C MET A 115 -3.24 11.02 -0.91
N ALA A 116 -2.14 11.43 -1.54
CA ALA A 116 -0.85 11.57 -0.91
C ALA A 116 -1.04 12.34 0.41
N GLN A 117 -0.84 11.60 1.49
CA GLN A 117 -0.61 12.17 2.79
C GLN A 117 0.74 12.87 2.71
N SER A 118 0.82 14.15 3.10
CA SER A 118 2.09 14.82 3.35
C SER A 118 2.98 13.88 4.17
N CYS A 119 4.05 13.39 3.53
CA CYS A 119 4.74 12.16 3.92
C CYS A 119 5.48 12.35 5.26
N PRO A 120 5.10 11.67 6.36
CA PRO A 120 5.97 11.55 7.54
C PRO A 120 7.32 10.87 7.20
N HIS A 121 7.43 10.33 5.99
CA HIS A 121 8.60 9.71 5.38
C HIS A 121 9.63 10.69 4.80
N LEU A 122 9.25 11.95 4.54
CA LEU A 122 10.12 12.97 3.91
C LEU A 122 11.39 13.28 4.73
N PRO A 123 11.34 13.43 6.08
CA PRO A 123 12.55 13.67 6.87
C PRO A 123 13.56 12.53 6.75
N LEU A 124 13.08 11.28 6.76
CA LEU A 124 13.94 10.10 6.63
C LEU A 124 14.48 9.92 5.21
N ALA A 125 13.66 10.19 4.19
CA ALA A 125 14.10 10.19 2.80
C ALA A 125 15.22 11.22 2.57
N ASN A 126 15.05 12.44 3.07
CA ASN A 126 16.07 13.49 3.00
C ASN A 126 17.37 13.09 3.72
N PHE A 127 17.25 12.45 4.90
CA PHE A 127 18.41 11.90 5.61
C PHE A 127 19.10 10.79 4.80
N ALA A 128 18.35 9.83 4.24
CA ALA A 128 18.91 8.73 3.45
C ALA A 128 19.66 9.21 2.18
N CYS A 129 19.29 10.37 1.65
CA CYS A 129 19.97 11.04 0.54
C CYS A 129 21.18 11.89 0.96
N SER A 130 21.45 12.05 2.26
CA SER A 130 22.47 12.96 2.77
C SER A 130 23.82 12.25 2.98
N PRO A 131 24.95 12.99 2.91
CA PRO A 131 26.26 12.42 3.23
C PRO A 131 26.33 11.85 4.67
N GLU A 132 25.56 12.41 5.60
CA GLU A 132 25.50 11.96 6.99
C GLU A 132 24.97 10.52 7.12
N ALA A 133 24.03 10.09 6.26
CA ALA A 133 23.53 8.72 6.27
C ALA A 133 24.62 7.67 5.98
N GLN A 134 25.65 8.03 5.20
CA GLN A 134 26.77 7.12 4.91
C GLN A 134 27.71 6.92 6.11
N HIS A 135 27.66 7.83 7.10
CA HIS A 135 28.51 7.82 8.29
C HIS A 135 27.72 7.63 9.59
N LEU A 136 26.48 7.10 9.50
CA LEU A 136 25.66 6.84 10.67
C LEU A 136 26.33 5.81 11.60
N GLU A 137 26.69 6.25 12.81
CA GLU A 137 27.22 5.37 13.85
C GLU A 137 26.06 4.67 14.59
N CYS A 138 25.99 3.35 14.44
CA CYS A 138 24.99 2.53 15.10
C CYS A 138 25.49 1.96 16.42
N ASP A 139 24.68 2.01 17.47
CA ASP A 139 24.98 1.35 18.74
C ASP A 139 24.74 -0.17 18.62
N PRO A 140 25.79 -1.01 18.71
CA PRO A 140 25.65 -2.46 18.62
C PRO A 140 24.89 -3.08 19.79
N GLN A 141 24.77 -2.38 20.92
CA GLN A 141 24.09 -2.85 22.12
C GLN A 141 22.60 -2.49 22.17
N MET A 142 22.07 -1.77 21.16
CA MET A 142 20.65 -1.42 21.09
C MET A 142 19.78 -2.69 21.14
N PRO A 143 18.98 -2.89 22.21
CA PRO A 143 18.31 -4.17 22.47
C PRO A 143 17.10 -4.39 21.55
N TYR A 144 16.54 -3.33 20.97
CA TYR A 144 15.33 -3.36 20.17
C TYR A 144 15.56 -2.79 18.76
N ARG A 145 14.69 -3.20 17.84
CA ARG A 145 14.61 -2.66 16.49
C ARG A 145 14.21 -1.19 16.56
N THR A 146 14.83 -0.35 15.74
CA THR A 146 14.32 1.00 15.49
C THR A 146 12.96 0.91 14.77
N ILE A 147 12.16 1.97 14.84
CA ILE A 147 10.89 2.04 14.08
C ILE A 147 11.15 2.15 12.57
N THR A 148 12.23 2.83 12.18
CA THR A 148 12.59 3.10 10.79
C THR A 148 13.40 1.98 10.12
N GLY A 149 13.73 0.91 10.85
CA GLY A 149 14.61 -0.16 10.37
C GLY A 149 16.11 0.20 10.31
N LEU A 150 16.47 1.47 10.55
CA LEU A 150 17.87 1.91 10.63
C LEU A 150 18.67 1.09 11.66
N CYS A 151 19.94 0.87 11.37
CA CYS A 151 20.87 0.18 12.28
C CYS A 151 20.50 -1.29 12.58
N ASN A 152 19.61 -1.90 11.80
CA ASN A 152 19.55 -3.37 11.75
C ASN A 152 20.91 -3.91 11.34
N ASN A 153 21.42 -3.44 10.19
CA ASN A 153 22.77 -3.72 9.74
C ASN A 153 23.77 -2.68 10.27
N LEU A 154 24.70 -3.11 11.11
CA LEU A 154 25.68 -2.21 11.74
C LEU A 154 26.78 -1.75 10.77
N LYS A 155 26.99 -2.48 9.67
CA LYS A 155 28.00 -2.16 8.63
C LYS A 155 27.42 -1.25 7.55
N TYR A 156 26.16 -1.46 7.20
CA TYR A 156 25.41 -0.71 6.19
C TYR A 156 24.07 -0.26 6.77
N PRO A 157 24.03 0.85 7.54
CA PRO A 157 22.89 1.24 8.37
C PRO A 157 21.55 1.40 7.65
N LEU A 158 21.57 1.63 6.33
CA LEU A 158 20.38 1.81 5.49
C LEU A 158 19.81 0.51 4.91
N PHE A 159 20.51 -0.63 5.01
CA PHE A 159 20.01 -1.89 4.43
C PHE A 159 18.68 -2.28 5.09
N GLY A 160 17.61 -2.25 4.31
CA GLY A 160 16.24 -2.54 4.75
C GLY A 160 15.54 -1.42 5.53
N ALA A 161 16.15 -0.24 5.67
CA ALA A 161 15.51 0.90 6.32
C ALA A 161 14.38 1.48 5.47
N ALA A 162 13.35 2.02 6.14
CA ALA A 162 12.27 2.74 5.49
C ALA A 162 12.76 4.00 4.76
N SER A 163 11.97 4.47 3.80
CA SER A 163 12.25 5.65 2.97
C SER A 163 13.59 5.57 2.22
N THR A 164 14.01 4.38 1.81
CA THR A 164 15.23 4.14 1.02
C THR A 164 14.88 3.58 -0.37
N ALA A 165 15.82 3.62 -1.32
CA ALA A 165 15.62 3.02 -2.63
C ALA A 165 15.35 1.51 -2.56
N LEU A 166 14.42 1.03 -3.38
CA LEU A 166 14.30 -0.40 -3.67
C LEU A 166 15.58 -0.95 -4.31
N LYS A 167 15.93 -2.19 -3.99
CA LYS A 167 17.12 -2.85 -4.54
C LYS A 167 16.91 -3.26 -6.00
N ARG A 168 17.89 -2.98 -6.85
CA ARG A 168 18.00 -3.58 -8.20
C ARG A 168 18.76 -4.90 -8.15
N LEU A 169 18.08 -6.02 -8.42
CA LEU A 169 18.72 -7.32 -8.66
C LEU A 169 19.23 -7.45 -10.10
N ILE A 170 18.53 -6.78 -11.02
CA ILE A 170 18.87 -6.64 -12.43
C ILE A 170 18.83 -5.15 -12.74
N PRO A 171 19.76 -4.60 -13.55
CA PRO A 171 19.73 -3.19 -13.91
C PRO A 171 18.37 -2.77 -14.53
N PRO A 172 17.96 -1.49 -14.38
CA PRO A 172 16.67 -1.03 -14.89
C PRO A 172 16.62 -0.97 -16.43
N ALA A 173 15.42 -1.11 -16.97
CA ALA A 173 15.11 -1.05 -18.39
C ALA A 173 14.17 0.12 -18.71
N TYR A 174 14.73 1.34 -18.68
CA TYR A 174 14.07 2.57 -19.14
C TYR A 174 14.28 2.80 -20.65
N ALA A 175 13.36 3.52 -21.29
CA ALA A 175 13.42 3.80 -22.73
C ALA A 175 14.64 4.67 -23.11
N ASP A 176 15.04 5.58 -22.23
CA ASP A 176 16.20 6.48 -22.36
C ASP A 176 17.41 6.00 -21.52
N GLY A 177 17.30 4.83 -20.88
CA GLY A 177 18.29 4.32 -19.93
C GLY A 177 18.41 5.14 -18.63
N ARG A 178 17.56 6.15 -18.42
CA ARG A 178 17.58 7.01 -17.23
C ARG A 178 16.29 6.88 -16.44
N GLY A 179 15.16 7.32 -16.97
CA GLY A 179 13.93 7.38 -16.20
C GLY A 179 12.66 7.43 -17.01
N GLN A 180 12.72 7.57 -18.34
CA GLN A 180 11.52 7.51 -19.17
C GLN A 180 10.97 6.07 -19.23
N PRO A 181 9.73 5.82 -18.77
CA PRO A 181 9.12 4.50 -18.82
C PRO A 181 9.06 3.95 -20.25
N ARG A 182 9.14 2.62 -20.39
CA ARG A 182 8.89 1.95 -21.68
C ARG A 182 7.39 2.00 -22.02
N GLY A 183 7.05 2.07 -23.32
CA GLY A 183 5.66 2.15 -23.76
C GLY A 183 5.06 3.57 -23.75
N THR A 184 5.86 4.61 -23.49
CA THR A 184 5.42 6.03 -23.59
C THR A 184 5.27 6.49 -25.05
N ARG A 185 4.40 7.47 -25.31
CA ARG A 185 4.23 8.07 -26.66
C ARG A 185 5.52 8.70 -27.21
N PHE A 186 6.38 9.19 -26.31
CA PHE A 186 7.69 9.81 -26.61
C PHE A 186 8.79 8.80 -26.96
N SER A 187 8.60 7.51 -26.68
CA SER A 187 9.53 6.45 -27.10
C SER A 187 9.69 6.33 -28.62
N SER A 188 8.74 6.90 -29.40
CA SER A 188 8.82 6.97 -30.86
C SER A 188 9.78 8.05 -31.40
N LEU A 189 10.17 9.03 -30.57
CA LEU A 189 11.13 10.09 -30.93
C LEU A 189 12.55 9.78 -30.46
N ALA A 190 12.70 8.84 -29.52
CA ALA A 190 13.97 8.25 -29.18
C ALA A 190 14.39 7.24 -30.28
N ASN A 191 14.78 7.76 -31.44
CA ASN A 191 15.59 7.02 -32.43
C ASN A 191 16.99 6.64 -31.89
N ASP A 192 17.23 6.89 -30.60
CA ASP A 192 18.48 6.63 -29.90
C ASP A 192 18.35 5.42 -28.95
N PHE A 193 17.63 4.38 -29.38
CA PHE A 193 18.00 3.03 -28.97
C PHE A 193 19.38 2.75 -29.57
N SER A 194 20.41 3.31 -28.94
CA SER A 194 21.78 3.00 -29.30
C SER A 194 21.91 1.48 -29.21
N PRO A 195 22.36 0.78 -30.27
CA PRO A 195 22.66 -0.66 -30.20
C PRO A 195 23.75 -0.99 -29.16
N ASN A 196 24.28 0.03 -28.46
CA ASN A 196 25.19 -0.07 -27.33
C ASN A 196 24.50 0.11 -25.96
N SER A 197 23.16 0.13 -25.86
CA SER A 197 22.51 -0.05 -24.56
C SER A 197 22.98 -1.41 -24.00
N ILE A 198 23.24 -1.46 -22.69
CA ILE A 198 23.87 -2.62 -22.01
C ILE A 198 23.13 -3.94 -22.30
N TRP A 199 21.86 -3.86 -22.71
CA TRP A 199 20.98 -4.97 -23.08
C TRP A 199 21.15 -5.51 -24.51
N GLY A 200 21.76 -4.74 -25.42
CA GLY A 200 21.93 -5.08 -26.83
C GLY A 200 23.21 -5.84 -27.20
N GLN A 201 24.21 -5.88 -26.32
CA GLN A 201 25.56 -6.36 -26.67
C GLN A 201 25.93 -7.77 -26.15
N GLY A 202 25.03 -8.47 -25.45
CA GLY A 202 25.42 -9.66 -24.67
C GLY A 202 24.63 -10.95 -24.84
N SER A 203 23.50 -10.99 -25.55
CA SER A 203 22.70 -12.23 -25.62
C SER A 203 22.25 -12.55 -27.04
N GLY A 204 22.54 -13.77 -27.49
CA GLY A 204 22.20 -14.21 -28.84
C GLY A 204 20.71 -14.04 -29.14
N ASN A 205 20.40 -13.38 -30.26
CA ASN A 205 19.14 -13.40 -31.02
C ASN A 205 17.79 -13.13 -30.30
N CYS A 206 17.73 -12.79 -29.02
CA CYS A 206 16.49 -12.49 -28.29
C CYS A 206 16.25 -10.97 -28.20
N PHE A 207 16.16 -10.30 -29.35
CA PHE A 207 15.98 -8.84 -29.36
C PHE A 207 14.58 -8.45 -28.87
N SER A 208 14.50 -7.69 -27.77
CA SER A 208 13.32 -6.89 -27.44
C SER A 208 13.14 -5.80 -28.49
N HIS A 209 11.90 -5.52 -28.87
CA HIS A 209 11.63 -4.44 -29.82
C HIS A 209 11.84 -3.06 -29.17
N PRO A 210 11.95 -1.97 -29.97
CA PRO A 210 11.91 -0.62 -29.42
C PRO A 210 10.71 -0.44 -28.50
N ALA A 211 10.87 0.32 -27.41
CA ALA A 211 9.85 0.53 -26.39
C ALA A 211 8.50 1.05 -26.93
N SER A 212 8.46 1.57 -28.17
CA SER A 212 7.28 2.01 -28.90
C SER A 212 6.39 0.88 -29.46
N LEU A 213 6.79 -0.40 -29.30
CA LEU A 213 6.04 -1.57 -29.76
C LEU A 213 5.45 -2.42 -28.62
N LEU A 214 5.56 -1.99 -27.36
CA LEU A 214 4.91 -2.67 -26.24
C LEU A 214 3.38 -2.55 -26.34
N PRO A 215 2.61 -3.63 -26.09
CA PRO A 215 1.16 -3.57 -26.13
C PRO A 215 0.63 -2.65 -25.02
N ASN A 216 -0.53 -2.04 -25.28
CA ASN A 216 -1.25 -1.26 -24.30
C ASN A 216 -1.58 -2.15 -23.06
N PRO A 217 -1.30 -1.69 -21.82
CA PRO A 217 -1.56 -2.50 -20.61
C PRO A 217 -3.00 -3.00 -20.47
N ARG A 218 -3.99 -2.17 -20.83
CA ARG A 218 -5.41 -2.55 -20.80
C ARG A 218 -5.72 -3.62 -21.85
N LEU A 219 -5.11 -3.53 -23.04
CA LEU A 219 -5.25 -4.58 -24.06
C LEU A 219 -4.66 -5.92 -23.57
N VAL A 220 -3.52 -5.89 -22.86
CA VAL A 220 -2.94 -7.09 -22.25
C VAL A 220 -3.89 -7.67 -21.19
N SER A 221 -4.44 -6.80 -20.33
CA SER A 221 -5.44 -7.17 -19.33
C SER A 221 -6.64 -7.88 -19.97
N THR A 222 -7.28 -7.28 -20.97
CA THR A 222 -8.47 -7.87 -21.61
C THR A 222 -8.19 -9.13 -22.42
N ASN A 223 -7.00 -9.25 -23.03
CA ASN A 223 -6.70 -10.38 -23.92
C ASN A 223 -6.13 -11.58 -23.17
N PHE A 224 -5.18 -11.34 -22.26
CA PHE A 224 -4.46 -12.41 -21.57
C PHE A 224 -5.07 -12.73 -20.21
N HIS A 225 -5.65 -11.73 -19.55
CA HIS A 225 -6.20 -11.82 -18.19
C HIS A 225 -7.73 -11.64 -18.12
N PRO A 226 -8.53 -12.42 -18.88
CA PRO A 226 -9.97 -12.35 -18.78
C PRO A 226 -10.46 -12.90 -17.43
N ASP A 227 -11.70 -12.56 -17.08
CA ASP A 227 -12.39 -13.15 -15.93
C ASP A 227 -12.70 -14.63 -16.16
N ALA A 228 -12.39 -15.45 -15.15
CA ALA A 228 -12.88 -16.81 -15.02
C ALA A 228 -12.85 -17.24 -13.55
N ASP A 229 -13.98 -17.74 -13.07
CA ASP A 229 -14.10 -18.35 -11.76
C ASP A 229 -13.45 -19.76 -11.74
N LYS A 230 -12.27 -19.85 -11.12
CA LYS A 230 -11.42 -21.04 -11.01
C LYS A 230 -10.83 -21.18 -9.60
N PRO A 231 -11.66 -21.48 -8.59
CA PRO A 231 -11.20 -21.59 -7.22
C PRO A 231 -10.24 -22.78 -7.06
N THR A 232 -9.25 -22.63 -6.19
CA THR A 232 -8.37 -23.73 -5.77
C THR A 232 -8.96 -24.47 -4.58
N ASN A 233 -8.83 -25.80 -4.59
CA ASN A 233 -9.24 -26.67 -3.48
C ASN A 233 -8.16 -26.81 -2.39
N GLU A 234 -7.04 -26.10 -2.52
CA GLU A 234 -5.89 -26.23 -1.62
C GLU A 234 -5.85 -25.11 -0.59
N LEU A 235 -6.16 -23.87 -1.01
CA LEU A 235 -6.00 -22.66 -0.22
C LEU A 235 -7.32 -21.96 0.05
N THR A 236 -7.42 -21.40 1.26
CA THR A 236 -8.54 -20.55 1.66
C THR A 236 -8.32 -19.12 1.17
N HIS A 237 -9.37 -18.31 1.08
CA HIS A 237 -9.25 -16.90 0.70
C HIS A 237 -8.41 -16.09 1.73
N MET A 238 -8.26 -16.58 2.96
CA MET A 238 -7.33 -16.05 3.96
C MET A 238 -5.87 -16.07 3.47
N PHE A 239 -5.48 -16.99 2.59
CA PHE A 239 -4.15 -16.97 1.98
C PHE A 239 -3.91 -15.68 1.18
N THR A 240 -4.87 -15.27 0.35
CA THR A 240 -4.79 -14.03 -0.43
C THR A 240 -4.74 -12.80 0.50
N GLN A 241 -5.58 -12.79 1.55
CA GLN A 241 -5.58 -11.71 2.53
C GLN A 241 -4.25 -11.62 3.31
N LEU A 242 -3.67 -12.76 3.70
CA LEU A 242 -2.38 -12.80 4.38
C LEU A 242 -1.24 -12.37 3.45
N ALA A 243 -1.29 -12.72 2.16
CA ALA A 243 -0.31 -12.27 1.18
C ALA A 243 -0.29 -10.73 1.07
N GLN A 244 -1.47 -10.09 1.00
CA GLN A 244 -1.61 -8.63 1.04
C GLN A 244 -1.04 -8.06 2.35
N TYR A 245 -1.35 -8.68 3.49
CA TYR A 245 -0.89 -8.22 4.80
C TYR A 245 0.64 -8.31 4.96
N VAL A 246 1.27 -9.37 4.43
CA VAL A 246 2.73 -9.51 4.37
C VAL A 246 3.35 -8.48 3.43
N ASP A 247 2.75 -8.21 2.27
CA ASP A 247 3.24 -7.17 1.35
C ASP A 247 3.26 -5.81 2.04
N HIS A 248 2.21 -5.50 2.80
CA HIS A 248 2.07 -4.23 3.50
C HIS A 248 3.09 -4.06 4.65
N ASP A 249 3.67 -5.15 5.16
CA ASP A 249 4.75 -5.09 6.14
C ASP A 249 6.08 -4.65 5.54
N ILE A 250 6.34 -5.03 4.28
CA ILE A 250 7.69 -4.96 3.71
C ILE A 250 7.82 -3.98 2.55
N SER A 251 6.72 -3.61 1.89
CA SER A 251 6.81 -2.72 0.73
C SER A 251 5.65 -1.75 0.55
N ILE A 252 6.01 -0.50 0.22
CA ILE A 252 5.11 0.53 -0.31
C ILE A 252 5.92 1.47 -1.21
N SER A 253 5.50 1.62 -2.46
CA SER A 253 6.05 2.64 -3.35
C SER A 253 5.04 3.77 -3.48
N PRO A 254 5.21 4.87 -2.72
CA PRO A 254 4.27 5.98 -2.76
C PRO A 254 4.21 6.59 -4.16
N GLU A 255 3.07 7.19 -4.46
CA GLU A 255 2.79 7.89 -5.71
C GLU A 255 3.03 9.40 -5.51
N ILE A 256 3.44 10.10 -6.57
CA ILE A 256 3.60 11.55 -6.55
C ILE A 256 2.22 12.23 -6.63
N GLU A 257 2.09 13.35 -5.93
CA GLU A 257 0.96 14.27 -6.06
C GLU A 257 0.93 14.89 -7.47
N ALA A 258 0.15 14.29 -8.36
CA ALA A 258 -0.24 14.87 -9.62
C ALA A 258 -1.73 14.59 -9.85
N GLU A 259 -2.49 15.63 -10.16
CA GLU A 259 -3.93 15.54 -10.40
C GLU A 259 -4.22 15.45 -11.89
N GLU A 260 -5.28 14.71 -12.25
CA GLU A 260 -5.87 14.69 -13.61
C GLU A 260 -4.86 14.30 -14.71
N CYS A 261 -4.10 13.22 -14.53
CA CYS A 261 -3.11 12.76 -15.50
C CYS A 261 -3.68 12.38 -16.86
N CYS A 262 -4.97 12.05 -16.96
CA CYS A 262 -5.63 11.89 -18.26
C CYS A 262 -5.77 13.22 -19.02
N GLU A 263 -5.91 14.34 -18.33
CA GLU A 263 -5.94 15.69 -18.93
C GLU A 263 -4.53 16.27 -19.11
N HIS A 264 -3.62 15.94 -18.18
CA HIS A 264 -2.25 16.44 -18.09
C HIS A 264 -1.18 15.40 -18.46
N PHE A 265 -1.48 14.49 -19.38
CA PHE A 265 -0.61 13.37 -19.78
C PHE A 265 0.77 13.76 -20.36
N THR A 266 1.06 15.05 -20.53
CA THR A 266 2.38 15.56 -20.93
C THR A 266 3.29 15.88 -19.74
N ASP A 267 2.75 15.91 -18.52
CA ASP A 267 3.55 16.03 -17.30
C ASP A 267 4.48 14.82 -17.16
N GLU A 268 5.71 15.05 -16.71
CA GLU A 268 6.72 14.00 -16.51
C GLU A 268 6.35 13.04 -15.38
N GLU A 269 5.48 13.45 -14.45
CA GLU A 269 4.96 12.63 -13.36
C GLU A 269 3.63 11.94 -13.67
N CYS A 270 3.07 12.19 -14.86
CA CYS A 270 1.88 11.50 -15.34
C CYS A 270 2.24 10.33 -16.27
N PHE A 271 1.64 9.16 -16.02
CA PHE A 271 1.82 7.99 -16.87
C PHE A 271 0.51 7.20 -17.08
N PRO A 272 -0.54 7.85 -17.59
CA PRO A 272 -1.88 7.26 -17.70
C PRO A 272 -1.93 6.05 -18.63
N ILE A 273 -2.97 5.24 -18.46
CA ILE A 273 -3.27 4.09 -19.32
C ILE A 273 -4.40 4.47 -20.27
N PHE A 274 -4.09 4.66 -21.55
CA PHE A 274 -5.10 4.96 -22.55
C PHE A 274 -6.02 3.75 -22.80
N VAL A 275 -7.33 3.97 -22.86
CA VAL A 275 -8.30 2.92 -23.15
C VAL A 275 -8.32 2.64 -24.66
N PRO A 276 -8.14 1.37 -25.11
CA PRO A 276 -8.26 1.03 -26.53
C PRO A 276 -9.67 1.34 -27.08
N LEU A 277 -9.77 1.80 -28.34
CA LEU A 277 -11.06 2.02 -28.99
C LEU A 277 -11.90 0.75 -29.14
N SER A 278 -11.26 -0.42 -29.12
CA SER A 278 -11.91 -1.73 -29.18
C SER A 278 -12.32 -2.26 -27.80
N ASP A 279 -12.05 -1.52 -26.72
CA ASP A 279 -12.42 -1.92 -25.38
C ASP A 279 -13.95 -1.98 -25.24
N THR A 280 -14.49 -3.13 -24.86
CA THR A 280 -15.93 -3.36 -24.78
C THR A 280 -16.56 -2.88 -23.48
N PHE A 281 -15.74 -2.54 -22.47
CA PHE A 281 -16.19 -2.13 -21.15
C PHE A 281 -16.08 -0.60 -20.98
N PHE A 282 -14.88 -0.05 -21.14
CA PHE A 282 -14.60 1.38 -20.99
C PHE A 282 -14.78 2.17 -22.30
N GLY A 283 -14.60 1.50 -23.44
CA GLY A 283 -14.54 2.12 -24.75
C GLY A 283 -15.87 2.70 -25.25
N VAL A 284 -15.79 3.52 -26.29
CA VAL A 284 -16.95 4.17 -26.92
C VAL A 284 -17.70 3.17 -27.80
N ASP A 285 -19.03 3.09 -27.66
CA ASP A 285 -19.88 2.32 -28.58
C ASP A 285 -19.88 2.95 -29.98
N VAL A 286 -18.97 2.46 -30.83
CA VAL A 286 -18.82 2.91 -32.22
C VAL A 286 -20.07 2.65 -33.07
N SER A 287 -21.01 1.81 -32.60
CA SER A 287 -22.28 1.53 -33.28
C SER A 287 -23.36 2.60 -33.06
N ARG A 288 -23.22 3.41 -32.00
CA ARG A 288 -24.13 4.53 -31.66
C ARG A 288 -23.60 5.89 -32.10
N THR A 289 -22.32 6.01 -32.42
CA THR A 289 -21.80 7.19 -33.09
C THR A 289 -22.24 7.23 -34.56
N PRO A 290 -22.92 8.30 -35.04
CA PRO A 290 -23.16 8.45 -36.47
C PRO A 290 -21.81 8.43 -37.21
N PRO A 291 -21.75 7.93 -38.45
CA PRO A 291 -20.49 7.63 -39.14
C PRO A 291 -19.72 8.93 -39.41
N LEU A 292 -18.90 9.34 -38.46
CA LEU A 292 -17.85 10.32 -38.65
C LEU A 292 -16.60 9.60 -39.12
N PHE A 293 -16.67 8.89 -40.25
CA PHE A 293 -15.54 8.66 -41.16
C PHE A 293 -16.10 7.93 -42.39
N GLY A 294 -16.07 8.61 -43.54
CA GLY A 294 -16.44 8.02 -44.81
C GLY A 294 -15.47 6.89 -45.18
N ARG A 295 -16.05 5.70 -45.42
CA ARG A 295 -15.47 4.55 -46.13
C ARG A 295 -14.16 4.00 -45.57
N ALA A 296 -14.23 2.76 -45.09
CA ALA A 296 -13.10 1.85 -44.98
C ALA A 296 -12.21 1.95 -46.23
N LEU A 297 -10.98 2.44 -46.05
CA LEU A 297 -9.93 2.25 -47.04
C LEU A 297 -9.36 0.84 -46.84
N PRO A 298 -9.14 0.07 -47.92
CA PRO A 298 -8.51 -1.25 -47.83
C PRO A 298 -7.14 -1.13 -47.18
N LEU A 299 -6.79 -2.11 -46.34
CA LEU A 299 -5.55 -2.25 -45.56
C LEU A 299 -4.22 -2.28 -46.37
N GLU A 300 -4.24 -1.96 -47.66
CA GLU A 300 -3.08 -2.08 -48.57
C GLU A 300 -2.45 -0.73 -48.98
N GLN A 301 -2.90 0.42 -48.46
CA GLN A 301 -2.38 1.75 -48.89
C GLN A 301 -2.01 2.75 -47.78
N LEU A 302 -1.90 2.34 -46.51
CA LEU A 302 -1.33 3.20 -45.47
C LEU A 302 0.20 3.09 -45.48
N ASP A 303 0.83 4.00 -46.21
CA ASP A 303 2.25 4.30 -46.07
C ASP A 303 2.54 4.71 -44.62
N ARG A 304 3.57 4.10 -44.02
CA ARG A 304 3.87 4.04 -42.58
C ARG A 304 4.50 5.30 -42.01
N SER A 305 4.25 6.47 -42.58
CA SER A 305 4.89 7.71 -42.12
C SER A 305 3.87 8.79 -41.74
N VAL A 306 3.83 9.08 -40.43
CA VAL A 306 3.50 10.37 -39.83
C VAL A 306 2.04 10.83 -39.95
N LEU A 307 1.24 10.53 -38.91
CA LEU A 307 0.20 11.48 -38.49
C LEU A 307 0.87 12.51 -37.58
N SER A 308 0.95 13.76 -38.03
CA SER A 308 1.57 14.85 -37.28
C SER A 308 0.74 15.23 -36.05
N ALA A 309 1.41 15.75 -35.01
CA ALA A 309 0.79 16.19 -33.75
C ALA A 309 -0.34 17.24 -33.93
N GLU A 310 -0.35 17.96 -35.04
CA GLU A 310 -1.35 18.97 -35.39
C GLU A 310 -2.68 18.36 -35.86
N ALA A 311 -2.62 17.22 -36.57
CA ALA A 311 -3.83 16.51 -37.01
C ALA A 311 -4.61 15.94 -35.82
N TRP A 312 -3.92 15.51 -34.77
CA TRP A 312 -4.56 15.01 -33.53
C TRP A 312 -5.11 16.14 -32.65
N ARG A 313 -4.40 17.27 -32.49
CA ARG A 313 -4.91 18.43 -31.74
C ARG A 313 -6.21 18.98 -32.34
N SER A 314 -6.30 19.04 -33.67
CA SER A 314 -7.52 19.47 -34.36
C SER A 314 -8.68 18.50 -34.16
N MET A 315 -8.39 17.20 -33.99
CA MET A 315 -9.40 16.17 -33.75
C MET A 315 -9.98 16.27 -32.33
N VAL A 316 -9.14 16.44 -31.31
CA VAL A 316 -9.58 16.57 -29.91
C VAL A 316 -10.35 17.87 -29.68
N GLN A 317 -9.88 19.00 -30.23
CA GLN A 317 -10.57 20.29 -30.08
C GLN A 317 -11.97 20.30 -30.73
N ASN A 318 -12.17 19.58 -31.84
CA ASN A 318 -13.47 19.47 -32.49
C ASN A 318 -14.46 18.62 -31.68
N VAL A 319 -14.00 17.60 -30.94
CA VAL A 319 -14.85 16.77 -30.07
C VAL A 319 -15.31 17.56 -28.84
N THR A 320 -14.44 18.37 -28.23
CA THR A 320 -14.79 19.20 -27.06
C THR A 320 -15.79 20.30 -27.42
N GLN A 321 -15.73 20.84 -28.65
CA GLN A 321 -16.61 21.93 -29.10
C GLN A 321 -18.04 21.48 -29.45
N MET A 322 -18.25 20.19 -29.78
CA MET A 322 -19.58 19.63 -30.09
C MET A 322 -20.41 19.29 -28.84
N ARG A 323 -19.77 19.14 -27.67
CA ARG A 323 -20.41 18.81 -26.39
C ARG A 323 -21.31 19.93 -25.85
N SER A 324 -21.13 21.18 -26.31
CA SER A 324 -21.92 22.33 -25.86
C SER A 324 -23.27 22.49 -26.57
N GLN A 325 -23.66 21.58 -27.48
CA GLN A 325 -24.84 21.77 -28.35
C GLN A 325 -25.91 20.66 -28.31
N SER A 326 -25.72 19.56 -27.58
CA SER A 326 -26.74 18.50 -27.46
C SER A 326 -27.19 18.30 -26.02
N GLY A 327 -28.25 19.03 -25.63
CA GLY A 327 -29.01 18.70 -24.44
C GLY A 327 -30.13 17.74 -24.80
N GLU A 328 -30.10 16.51 -24.31
CA GLU A 328 -31.25 15.60 -24.30
C GLU A 328 -31.15 14.60 -23.14
N GLU A 329 -32.19 14.57 -22.29
CA GLU A 329 -32.41 13.60 -21.21
C GLU A 329 -33.05 12.32 -21.77
N ALA A 330 -32.61 11.12 -21.34
CA ALA A 330 -33.35 9.87 -21.57
C ALA A 330 -33.15 8.82 -20.47
N GLY A 331 -34.25 8.53 -19.74
CA GLY A 331 -34.92 7.22 -19.68
C GLY A 331 -34.21 5.98 -19.13
N SER A 332 -34.77 5.45 -18.04
CA SER A 332 -34.42 4.22 -17.29
C SER A 332 -34.49 2.90 -18.08
N SER A 333 -33.43 2.08 -17.98
CA SER A 333 -33.45 0.61 -18.14
C SER A 333 -32.33 -0.04 -17.33
N GLU A 334 -32.63 -1.17 -16.67
CA GLU A 334 -31.78 -1.93 -15.75
C GLU A 334 -30.59 -2.60 -16.44
N HIS A 335 -29.46 -1.89 -16.47
CA HIS A 335 -28.07 -2.35 -16.35
C HIS A 335 -27.32 -1.11 -15.84
N PRO A 336 -26.38 -1.19 -14.88
CA PRO A 336 -25.59 0.00 -14.51
C PRO A 336 -24.60 0.28 -15.65
N ALA A 337 -25.12 0.85 -16.74
CA ALA A 337 -24.31 1.45 -17.78
C ALA A 337 -23.66 2.69 -17.17
N THR A 338 -22.34 2.64 -17.01
CA THR A 338 -21.49 3.80 -16.79
C THR A 338 -21.68 4.76 -17.97
N ASN A 339 -22.54 5.77 -17.80
CA ASN A 339 -22.78 6.83 -18.79
C ASN A 339 -21.60 7.85 -18.82
N GLY A 340 -20.38 7.36 -19.02
CA GLY A 340 -19.21 8.18 -19.26
C GLY A 340 -18.25 7.43 -20.19
N GLU A 341 -18.04 7.95 -21.39
CA GLU A 341 -16.99 7.47 -22.30
C GLU A 341 -15.62 7.62 -21.61
N VAL A 342 -14.97 6.51 -21.26
CA VAL A 342 -13.64 6.52 -20.62
C VAL A 342 -12.59 6.29 -21.68
N THR A 343 -11.77 7.31 -21.94
CA THR A 343 -10.69 7.23 -22.94
C THR A 343 -9.32 7.00 -22.30
N CYS A 344 -9.24 7.07 -20.98
CA CYS A 344 -8.01 7.04 -20.22
C CYS A 344 -8.28 6.65 -18.75
N LEU A 345 -7.36 5.88 -18.17
CA LEU A 345 -7.33 5.51 -16.76
C LEU A 345 -6.15 6.22 -16.07
N GLU A 346 -6.43 6.80 -14.92
CA GLU A 346 -5.49 7.64 -14.17
C GLU A 346 -4.32 6.84 -13.58
N LEU A 347 -3.11 7.36 -13.75
CA LEU A 347 -1.91 6.83 -13.09
C LEU A 347 -0.82 7.90 -13.00
N THR A 348 -0.42 8.21 -11.78
CA THR A 348 0.78 9.01 -11.48
C THR A 348 1.98 8.10 -11.28
N ARG A 349 3.18 8.63 -11.49
CA ARG A 349 4.43 7.89 -11.30
C ARG A 349 4.77 7.73 -9.82
N SER A 350 5.50 6.68 -9.50
CA SER A 350 5.97 6.46 -8.14
C SER A 350 7.07 7.45 -7.77
N THR A 351 7.08 7.86 -6.50
CA THR A 351 8.06 8.79 -5.94
C THR A 351 9.48 8.29 -6.19
N ALA A 352 10.29 9.13 -6.81
CA ALA A 352 11.69 8.85 -7.02
C ALA A 352 12.49 9.06 -5.73
N PHE A 353 13.48 8.20 -5.51
CA PHE A 353 14.43 8.33 -4.42
C PHE A 353 15.58 9.26 -4.82
N CYS A 354 15.82 10.31 -4.03
CA CYS A 354 16.90 11.30 -4.21
C CYS A 354 16.96 12.02 -5.58
N GLU A 355 15.87 12.08 -6.32
CA GLU A 355 15.81 12.78 -7.61
C GLU A 355 16.10 14.29 -7.43
N GLY A 356 17.03 14.82 -8.23
CA GLY A 356 17.50 16.22 -8.12
C GLY A 356 18.63 16.46 -7.11
N SER A 357 19.07 15.45 -6.34
CA SER A 357 20.28 15.56 -5.51
C SER A 357 21.55 15.56 -6.38
N ALA A 358 22.58 16.33 -5.98
CA ALA A 358 23.84 16.44 -6.73
C ALA A 358 24.57 15.08 -6.90
N ASP A 359 24.27 14.13 -6.04
CA ASP A 359 24.89 12.80 -5.97
C ASP A 359 24.13 11.74 -6.78
N HIS A 360 22.90 12.00 -7.24
CA HIS A 360 22.10 11.03 -8.00
C HIS A 360 22.22 11.25 -9.51
N GLN A 361 23.28 10.71 -10.11
CA GLN A 361 23.53 10.76 -11.56
C GLN A 361 23.12 9.48 -12.33
N GLY A 362 22.54 8.51 -11.62
CA GLY A 362 22.11 7.21 -12.16
C GLY A 362 20.67 7.18 -12.70
N PRO A 363 20.20 6.01 -13.17
CA PRO A 363 18.80 5.80 -13.54
C PRO A 363 17.85 6.04 -12.34
N ARG A 364 16.59 6.41 -12.60
CA ARG A 364 15.56 6.66 -11.60
C ARG A 364 15.34 5.41 -10.74
N GLU A 365 15.41 5.61 -9.43
CA GLU A 365 15.09 4.59 -8.43
C GLU A 365 13.83 4.98 -7.66
N GLN A 366 13.00 4.00 -7.32
CA GLN A 366 11.78 4.23 -6.54
C GLN A 366 12.06 3.96 -5.07
N MET A 367 11.41 4.75 -4.21
CA MET A 367 11.49 4.59 -2.77
C MET A 367 10.59 3.46 -2.26
N ASN A 368 11.03 2.77 -1.22
CA ASN A 368 10.20 1.99 -0.33
C ASN A 368 9.92 2.82 0.94
N ALA A 369 8.67 3.20 1.24
CA ALA A 369 8.39 4.04 2.40
C ALA A 369 8.28 3.27 3.73
N VAL A 370 8.26 1.94 3.69
CA VAL A 370 8.24 1.07 4.89
C VAL A 370 9.54 0.30 5.05
N THR A 371 9.76 -0.24 6.25
CA THR A 371 10.88 -1.15 6.53
C THR A 371 10.81 -2.38 5.62
N ALA A 372 11.95 -2.98 5.29
CA ALA A 372 11.97 -4.21 4.48
C ALA A 372 11.72 -5.48 5.31
N PHE A 373 11.90 -5.40 6.63
CA PHE A 373 11.90 -6.56 7.50
C PHE A 373 10.49 -7.07 7.77
N ILE A 374 10.37 -8.37 8.07
CA ILE A 374 9.14 -8.92 8.67
C ILE A 374 9.15 -8.50 10.14
N ASP A 375 8.75 -7.26 10.42
CA ASP A 375 8.85 -6.62 11.75
C ASP A 375 7.55 -5.95 12.24
N ALA A 376 6.43 -6.29 11.60
CA ALA A 376 5.10 -5.78 11.93
C ALA A 376 5.01 -4.25 11.84
N SER A 377 5.73 -3.64 10.89
CA SER A 377 5.69 -2.21 10.59
C SER A 377 4.27 -1.76 10.19
N HIS A 378 3.48 -2.64 9.59
CA HIS A 378 2.07 -2.40 9.29
C HIS A 378 1.17 -2.28 10.55
N VAL A 379 1.68 -2.68 11.73
CA VAL A 379 1.05 -2.44 13.05
C VAL A 379 1.66 -1.21 13.71
N TYR A 380 2.99 -1.10 13.71
CA TYR A 380 3.73 -0.12 14.53
C TYR A 380 4.12 1.18 13.83
N GLY A 381 3.99 1.24 12.51
CA GLY A 381 4.49 2.32 11.66
C GLY A 381 5.95 2.12 11.26
N SER A 382 6.35 2.84 10.21
CA SER A 382 7.74 2.93 9.71
C SER A 382 8.40 4.30 9.96
N SER A 383 7.70 5.20 10.66
CA SER A 383 8.25 6.48 11.11
C SER A 383 8.01 6.68 12.61
N THR A 384 8.93 7.37 13.28
CA THR A 384 8.85 7.63 14.72
C THR A 384 7.61 8.44 15.10
N GLU A 385 7.17 9.32 14.20
CA GLU A 385 6.00 10.17 14.36
C GLU A 385 4.72 9.35 14.36
N LEU A 386 4.55 8.45 13.37
CA LEU A 386 3.39 7.58 13.29
C LEU A 386 3.37 6.57 14.44
N ALA A 387 4.51 5.97 14.77
CA ALA A 387 4.60 5.05 15.90
C ALA A 387 4.20 5.72 17.22
N SER A 388 4.62 6.97 17.44
CA SER A 388 4.22 7.74 18.63
C SER A 388 2.73 8.09 18.61
N LEU A 389 2.17 8.39 17.43
CA LEU A 389 0.74 8.66 17.28
C LEU A 389 -0.12 7.45 17.63
N LEU A 390 0.34 6.24 17.31
CA LEU A 390 -0.38 4.98 17.52
C LEU A 390 -0.29 4.46 18.97
N ARG A 391 0.66 4.93 19.78
CA ARG A 391 0.82 4.52 21.19
C ARG A 391 -0.15 5.22 22.12
N ASP A 392 -0.63 4.50 23.13
CA ASP A 392 -1.45 5.07 24.21
C ASP A 392 -0.58 5.77 25.27
N ASP A 393 0.73 5.51 25.25
CA ASP A 393 1.74 5.97 26.22
C ASP A 393 1.38 5.60 27.68
N CYS A 394 0.65 4.49 27.83
CA CYS A 394 0.25 3.92 29.10
C CYS A 394 0.34 2.38 29.04
N ASP A 395 1.02 1.79 30.02
CA ASP A 395 1.20 0.34 30.19
C ASP A 395 1.69 -0.42 28.94
N GLY A 396 2.40 0.28 28.05
CA GLY A 396 2.94 -0.24 26.81
C GLY A 396 1.91 -0.50 25.73
N LEU A 397 0.70 0.07 25.82
CA LEU A 397 -0.42 -0.20 24.93
C LEU A 397 -0.39 0.63 23.64
N LEU A 398 -1.01 0.08 22.59
CA LEU A 398 -1.45 0.82 21.41
C LEU A 398 -2.86 1.39 21.61
N LYS A 399 -3.11 2.55 21.03
CA LYS A 399 -4.44 3.19 21.01
C LYS A 399 -5.44 2.33 20.28
N VAL A 400 -6.67 2.33 20.79
CA VAL A 400 -7.81 1.60 20.21
C VAL A 400 -9.07 2.44 20.32
N THR A 401 -10.02 2.22 19.41
CA THR A 401 -11.38 2.70 19.57
C THR A 401 -12.21 1.62 20.23
N LYS A 402 -12.85 1.92 21.36
CA LYS A 402 -13.75 0.97 22.01
C LYS A 402 -15.16 1.08 21.46
N THR A 403 -15.78 -0.06 21.19
CA THR A 403 -17.20 -0.17 20.79
C THR A 403 -18.13 -0.07 22.02
N GLU A 404 -19.45 -0.12 21.84
CA GLU A 404 -20.41 -0.04 22.94
C GLU A 404 -20.28 -1.22 23.92
N THR A 405 -19.96 -2.41 23.41
CA THR A 405 -19.70 -3.62 24.20
C THR A 405 -18.26 -3.71 24.71
N GLY A 406 -17.41 -2.74 24.36
CA GLY A 406 -16.02 -2.67 24.81
C GLY A 406 -15.03 -3.44 23.95
N LYS A 407 -15.42 -3.93 22.76
CA LYS A 407 -14.48 -4.50 21.79
C LYS A 407 -13.50 -3.42 21.31
N GLU A 408 -12.28 -3.84 21.02
CA GLU A 408 -11.21 -2.96 20.58
C GLU A 408 -11.13 -2.99 19.05
N LEU A 409 -11.31 -1.83 18.42
CA LEU A 409 -11.10 -1.58 17.00
C LEU A 409 -9.87 -0.69 16.82
N LEU A 410 -9.42 -0.52 15.57
CA LEU A 410 -8.37 0.45 15.25
C LEU A 410 -8.66 1.86 15.85
N PRO A 411 -7.63 2.64 16.18
CA PRO A 411 -7.81 4.02 16.64
C PRO A 411 -8.40 4.89 15.53
N LYS A 412 -9.30 5.82 15.89
CA LYS A 412 -9.87 6.83 14.98
C LYS A 412 -9.20 8.19 15.18
N LEU A 413 -9.07 8.96 14.10
CA LEU A 413 -8.73 10.38 14.20
C LEU A 413 -9.91 11.18 14.77
N GLU A 414 -9.71 11.89 15.89
CA GLU A 414 -10.76 12.67 16.58
C GLU A 414 -11.27 13.89 15.77
N PHE A 415 -10.61 14.26 14.66
CA PHE A 415 -10.83 15.54 13.96
C PHE A 415 -11.50 15.42 12.59
N ASP A 416 -11.77 14.20 12.13
CA ASP A 416 -12.43 13.95 10.85
C ASP A 416 -13.79 13.29 11.10
N GLU A 417 -14.87 13.92 10.63
CA GLU A 417 -16.23 13.35 10.75
C GLU A 417 -16.41 12.15 9.79
N GLU A 418 -15.51 11.96 8.81
CA GLU A 418 -15.46 10.82 7.87
C GLU A 418 -14.52 9.70 8.38
N LEU A 419 -14.80 9.12 9.54
CA LEU A 419 -14.38 7.76 9.99
C LEU A 419 -12.96 7.25 9.58
N GLN A 420 -11.89 8.05 9.66
CA GLN A 420 -10.56 7.53 9.36
C GLN A 420 -9.98 6.72 10.53
N PHE A 421 -9.90 5.39 10.33
CA PHE A 421 -9.15 4.49 11.19
C PHE A 421 -7.66 4.50 10.83
N LEU A 422 -6.80 4.46 11.84
CA LEU A 422 -5.35 4.48 11.70
C LEU A 422 -4.71 3.13 12.03
N ALA A 423 -3.62 2.83 11.35
CA ALA A 423 -2.72 1.72 11.63
C ALA A 423 -1.27 2.13 11.29
N GLY A 424 -0.32 1.19 11.41
CA GLY A 424 1.06 1.40 10.99
C GLY A 424 1.26 1.52 9.48
N ASP A 425 0.29 1.06 8.68
CA ASP A 425 0.27 1.19 7.22
C ASP A 425 -0.97 1.97 6.76
N SER A 426 -0.79 2.85 5.76
CA SER A 426 -1.83 3.75 5.27
C SER A 426 -2.93 3.05 4.47
N ARG A 427 -2.71 1.81 4.03
CA ARG A 427 -3.67 1.01 3.24
C ARG A 427 -4.58 0.16 4.12
N ALA A 428 -4.48 0.24 5.44
CA ALA A 428 -5.20 -0.62 6.38
C ALA A 428 -6.73 -0.64 6.21
N THR A 429 -7.30 0.45 5.69
CA THR A 429 -8.75 0.61 5.48
C THR A 429 -9.20 0.37 4.04
N GLU A 430 -8.33 -0.16 3.18
CA GLU A 430 -8.64 -0.45 1.78
C GLU A 430 -9.79 -1.45 1.63
N MET A 431 -9.97 -2.36 2.59
CA MET A 431 -11.15 -3.21 2.71
C MET A 431 -11.42 -3.57 4.18
N GLY A 432 -12.67 -3.90 4.50
CA GLY A 432 -13.07 -4.25 5.88
C GLY A 432 -12.34 -5.47 6.46
N ALA A 433 -12.01 -6.47 5.62
CA ALA A 433 -11.27 -7.65 6.07
C ALA A 433 -9.80 -7.35 6.40
N LEU A 434 -9.14 -6.51 5.60
CA LEU A 434 -7.80 -6.01 5.87
C LEU A 434 -7.75 -5.18 7.17
N ALA A 435 -8.72 -4.28 7.38
CA ALA A 435 -8.87 -3.56 8.65
C ALA A 435 -9.09 -4.53 9.84
N GLY A 436 -9.79 -5.64 9.56
CA GLY A 436 -9.90 -6.80 10.44
C GLY A 436 -8.53 -7.35 10.86
N MET A 437 -7.68 -7.71 9.89
CA MET A 437 -6.32 -8.18 10.14
C MET A 437 -5.52 -7.20 10.99
N HIS A 438 -5.49 -5.92 10.62
CA HIS A 438 -4.81 -4.88 11.42
C HIS A 438 -5.30 -4.82 12.86
N THR A 439 -6.61 -4.95 13.09
CA THR A 439 -7.17 -4.95 14.43
C THR A 439 -6.72 -6.17 15.24
N ILE A 440 -6.67 -7.36 14.65
CA ILE A 440 -6.23 -8.58 15.35
C ILE A 440 -4.80 -8.42 15.90
N PHE A 441 -3.89 -7.87 15.11
CA PHE A 441 -2.50 -7.71 15.57
C PHE A 441 -2.32 -6.54 16.56
N VAL A 442 -3.16 -5.50 16.50
CA VAL A 442 -3.25 -4.48 17.57
C VAL A 442 -3.79 -5.09 18.87
N ARG A 443 -4.83 -5.94 18.78
CA ARG A 443 -5.37 -6.67 19.93
C ARG A 443 -4.31 -7.61 20.53
N GLU A 444 -3.56 -8.32 19.70
CA GLU A 444 -2.51 -9.24 20.17
C GLU A 444 -1.38 -8.49 20.89
N HIS A 445 -0.93 -7.35 20.34
CA HIS A 445 0.02 -6.49 21.05
C HIS A 445 -0.51 -6.09 22.43
N ASN A 446 -1.74 -5.58 22.50
CA ASN A 446 -2.34 -5.13 23.76
C ASN A 446 -2.56 -6.29 24.74
N ARG A 447 -2.90 -7.50 24.25
CA ARG A 447 -3.00 -8.72 25.07
C ARG A 447 -1.65 -9.07 25.69
N ILE A 448 -0.58 -9.06 24.90
CA ILE A 448 0.79 -9.33 25.36
C ILE A 448 1.23 -8.27 26.38
N ALA A 449 1.06 -6.98 26.07
CA ALA A 449 1.46 -5.88 26.95
C ALA A 449 0.76 -5.93 28.32
N ARG A 450 -0.56 -6.20 28.34
CA ARG A 450 -1.32 -6.42 29.59
C ARG A 450 -0.78 -7.60 30.39
N GLY A 451 -0.54 -8.74 29.73
CA GLY A 451 0.00 -9.92 30.40
C GLY A 451 1.41 -9.69 30.96
N LEU A 452 2.27 -8.97 30.24
CA LEU A 452 3.59 -8.57 30.73
C LEU A 452 3.47 -7.61 31.92
N LYS A 453 2.53 -6.66 31.89
CA LYS A 453 2.28 -5.74 33.01
C LYS A 453 1.86 -6.48 34.28
N ASP A 454 0.98 -7.47 34.15
CA ASP A 454 0.52 -8.29 35.27
C ASP A 454 1.69 -9.07 35.91
N LEU A 455 2.57 -9.63 35.07
CA LEU A 455 3.75 -10.39 35.51
C LEU A 455 4.89 -9.50 36.02
N ARG A 456 5.00 -8.27 35.52
CA ARG A 456 6.03 -7.29 35.86
C ARG A 456 5.41 -5.90 36.10
N PRO A 457 4.72 -5.68 37.24
CA PRO A 457 4.02 -4.41 37.51
C PRO A 457 4.91 -3.17 37.58
N HIS A 458 6.23 -3.37 37.71
CA HIS A 458 7.23 -2.31 37.85
C HIS A 458 7.89 -1.90 36.51
N TRP A 459 7.64 -2.63 35.42
CA TRP A 459 8.10 -2.21 34.09
C TRP A 459 7.37 -0.93 33.68
N ASP A 460 8.13 0.00 33.10
CA ASP A 460 7.60 1.24 32.54
C ASP A 460 6.95 1.00 31.17
N ASP A 461 6.28 2.04 30.68
CA ASP A 461 5.55 2.01 29.40
C ASP A 461 6.45 1.55 28.23
N GLU A 462 7.65 2.14 28.12
CA GLU A 462 8.58 1.83 27.04
C GLU A 462 9.07 0.38 27.09
N THR A 463 9.40 -0.13 28.27
CA THR A 463 9.83 -1.52 28.44
C THR A 463 8.71 -2.50 28.05
N LEU A 464 7.47 -2.20 28.44
CA LEU A 464 6.31 -3.02 28.08
C LEU A 464 6.04 -3.00 26.58
N TYR A 465 6.01 -1.80 25.98
CA TYR A 465 5.79 -1.62 24.54
C TYR A 465 6.83 -2.38 23.71
N GLN A 466 8.12 -2.22 24.03
CA GLN A 466 9.19 -2.86 23.25
C GLN A 466 9.21 -4.38 23.41
N ASN A 467 8.92 -4.91 24.60
CA ASN A 467 8.82 -6.36 24.78
C ASN A 467 7.59 -6.95 24.09
N ALA A 468 6.44 -6.29 24.18
CA ALA A 468 5.24 -6.71 23.46
C ALA A 468 5.45 -6.67 21.93
N ARG A 469 6.03 -5.58 21.41
CA ARG A 469 6.42 -5.45 20.00
C ARG A 469 7.38 -6.55 19.56
N ARG A 470 8.41 -6.84 20.35
CA ARG A 470 9.40 -7.88 20.07
C ARG A 470 8.77 -9.28 20.00
N ILE A 471 7.86 -9.60 20.92
CA ILE A 471 7.15 -10.89 20.96
C ILE A 471 6.20 -11.01 19.76
N LEU A 472 5.35 -10.00 19.51
CA LEU A 472 4.44 -10.00 18.37
C LEU A 472 5.20 -10.12 17.04
N THR A 473 6.32 -9.40 16.90
CA THR A 473 7.19 -9.50 15.72
C THR A 473 7.66 -10.94 15.52
N ALA A 474 8.00 -11.66 16.59
CA ALA A 474 8.45 -13.03 16.49
C ALA A 474 7.32 -14.02 16.16
N GLU A 475 6.11 -13.81 16.70
CA GLU A 475 4.91 -14.54 16.29
C GLU A 475 4.63 -14.31 14.80
N TRP A 476 4.69 -13.06 14.36
CA TRP A 476 4.50 -12.67 12.97
C TRP A 476 5.53 -13.30 12.04
N GLN A 477 6.83 -13.26 12.41
CA GLN A 477 7.88 -13.96 11.67
C GLN A 477 7.62 -15.47 11.58
N ASN A 478 7.07 -16.10 12.62
CA ASN A 478 6.71 -17.52 12.56
C ASN A 478 5.49 -17.77 11.67
N VAL A 479 4.46 -16.93 11.69
CA VAL A 479 3.33 -17.03 10.75
C VAL A 479 3.82 -16.91 9.30
N VAL A 480 4.68 -15.95 9.01
CA VAL A 480 5.22 -15.75 7.66
C VAL A 480 6.11 -16.93 7.23
N PHE A 481 7.17 -17.23 7.98
CA PHE A 481 8.18 -18.22 7.56
C PHE A 481 7.81 -19.67 7.88
N GLY A 482 6.93 -19.90 8.86
CA GLY A 482 6.50 -21.22 9.31
C GLY A 482 5.20 -21.72 8.68
N GLU A 483 4.34 -20.83 8.19
CA GLU A 483 3.07 -21.21 7.55
C GLU A 483 2.94 -20.66 6.13
N PHE A 484 3.04 -19.35 5.96
CA PHE A 484 2.74 -18.68 4.69
C PHE A 484 3.71 -19.07 3.58
N LEU A 485 5.02 -19.09 3.85
CA LEU A 485 6.02 -19.46 2.84
C LEU A 485 5.86 -20.91 2.37
N SER A 486 5.53 -21.85 3.27
CA SER A 486 5.24 -23.24 2.89
C SER A 486 3.97 -23.34 2.03
N ALA A 487 2.92 -22.60 2.37
CA ALA A 487 1.69 -22.56 1.56
C ALA A 487 1.91 -21.95 0.16
N MET A 488 2.84 -20.99 0.05
CA MET A 488 3.12 -20.27 -1.20
C MET A 488 4.17 -20.97 -2.09
N LEU A 489 5.33 -21.31 -1.53
CA LEU A 489 6.49 -21.82 -2.27
C LEU A 489 6.59 -23.35 -2.29
N GLY A 490 5.82 -24.03 -1.44
CA GLY A 490 5.98 -25.46 -1.20
C GLY A 490 7.16 -25.75 -0.25
N ASP A 491 7.07 -26.89 0.45
CA ASP A 491 8.07 -27.31 1.42
C ASP A 491 9.42 -27.60 0.71
N SER A 492 9.38 -28.07 -0.54
CA SER A 492 10.60 -28.35 -1.33
C SER A 492 11.48 -27.10 -1.51
N VAL A 493 10.86 -25.96 -1.82
CA VAL A 493 11.58 -24.69 -2.03
C VAL A 493 12.00 -24.08 -0.69
N VAL A 494 11.12 -24.17 0.32
CA VAL A 494 11.41 -23.70 1.69
C VAL A 494 12.64 -24.40 2.27
N ASP A 495 12.71 -25.73 2.14
CA ASP A 495 13.85 -26.52 2.60
C ASP A 495 15.11 -26.23 1.80
N TYR A 496 15.03 -26.20 0.46
CA TYR A 496 16.18 -25.93 -0.41
C TYR A 496 16.82 -24.57 -0.14
N LYS A 497 16.00 -23.54 0.17
CA LYS A 497 16.48 -22.18 0.44
C LYS A 497 16.78 -21.90 1.92
N ASP A 498 16.53 -22.86 2.81
CA ASP A 498 16.61 -22.72 4.26
C ASP A 498 15.74 -21.56 4.78
N LEU A 499 14.46 -21.56 4.39
CA LEU A 499 13.49 -20.53 4.79
C LEU A 499 12.68 -20.91 6.03
N GLY A 500 12.59 -22.20 6.39
CA GLY A 500 11.81 -22.64 7.54
C GLY A 500 12.35 -22.14 8.89
N THR A 501 11.56 -22.29 9.96
CA THR A 501 11.90 -21.75 11.29
C THR A 501 12.52 -22.77 12.25
N ALA A 502 12.64 -24.05 11.87
CA ALA A 502 13.06 -25.13 12.75
C ALA A 502 14.49 -24.99 13.31
N GLY A 503 15.39 -24.36 12.54
CA GLY A 503 16.80 -24.15 12.92
C GLY A 503 17.08 -22.78 13.53
N ASP A 504 18.33 -22.60 13.95
CA ASP A 504 18.88 -21.29 14.30
C ASP A 504 19.25 -20.52 13.02
N THR A 505 18.93 -19.24 12.99
CA THR A 505 19.35 -18.36 11.89
C THR A 505 20.73 -17.77 12.19
N ILE A 506 21.61 -17.77 11.19
CA ILE A 506 22.92 -17.10 11.26
C ILE A 506 22.82 -15.80 10.48
N TYR A 507 22.74 -14.67 11.19
CA TYR A 507 22.78 -13.34 10.58
C TYR A 507 24.10 -13.09 9.85
N ASP A 508 24.04 -12.59 8.61
CA ASP A 508 25.19 -12.16 7.83
C ASP A 508 25.10 -10.65 7.52
N PRO A 509 26.00 -9.80 8.07
CA PRO A 509 25.99 -8.37 7.82
C PRO A 509 26.35 -7.96 6.38
N ASN A 510 26.71 -8.90 5.51
CA ASN A 510 26.91 -8.63 4.08
C ASN A 510 25.66 -8.94 3.23
N VAL A 511 24.62 -9.54 3.82
CA VAL A 511 23.33 -9.75 3.15
C VAL A 511 22.54 -8.45 3.19
N ASP A 512 22.10 -8.01 2.02
CA ASP A 512 21.26 -6.83 1.84
C ASP A 512 19.78 -7.21 1.86
N ALA A 513 19.13 -6.93 2.99
CA ALA A 513 17.71 -7.21 3.23
C ALA A 513 16.75 -6.28 2.46
N THR A 514 17.24 -5.22 1.80
CA THR A 514 16.41 -4.26 1.08
C THR A 514 15.50 -4.97 0.07
N VAL A 515 14.21 -4.59 0.03
CA VAL A 515 13.24 -5.17 -0.89
C VAL A 515 13.64 -4.90 -2.34
N ALA A 516 13.64 -5.95 -3.15
CA ALA A 516 13.96 -5.83 -4.58
C ALA A 516 12.79 -5.22 -5.36
N ASN A 517 13.10 -4.31 -6.29
CA ASN A 517 12.09 -3.61 -7.09
C ASN A 517 11.25 -4.59 -7.94
N GLY A 518 11.90 -5.59 -8.58
CA GLY A 518 11.17 -6.63 -9.31
C GLY A 518 10.34 -7.57 -8.43
N PHE A 519 10.65 -7.66 -7.13
CA PHE A 519 9.84 -8.40 -6.16
C PHE A 519 8.55 -7.64 -5.85
N SER A 520 8.63 -6.40 -5.37
CA SER A 520 7.44 -5.63 -4.91
C SER A 520 6.57 -5.14 -6.07
N THR A 521 7.19 -4.79 -7.20
CA THR A 521 6.44 -4.21 -8.34
C THR A 521 5.81 -5.27 -9.24
N ALA A 522 6.29 -6.53 -9.20
CA ALA A 522 5.78 -7.58 -10.08
C ALA A 522 5.57 -8.92 -9.38
N ALA A 523 6.62 -9.56 -8.86
CA ALA A 523 6.51 -10.96 -8.44
C ALA A 523 5.54 -11.17 -7.26
N PHE A 524 5.61 -10.32 -6.23
CA PHE A 524 4.77 -10.45 -5.04
C PHE A 524 3.32 -9.97 -5.25
N ARG A 525 3.01 -9.42 -6.43
CA ARG A 525 1.64 -9.09 -6.86
C ARG A 525 0.86 -10.30 -7.38
N PHE A 526 1.44 -11.50 -7.31
CA PHE A 526 0.76 -12.74 -7.70
C PHE A 526 -0.57 -12.92 -6.96
N GLY A 527 -0.69 -12.43 -5.71
CA GLY A 527 -1.92 -12.54 -4.94
C GLY A 527 -3.14 -11.92 -5.63
N HIS A 528 -2.94 -10.97 -6.55
CA HIS A 528 -4.04 -10.36 -7.31
C HIS A 528 -4.80 -11.35 -8.19
N THR A 529 -4.16 -12.42 -8.70
CA THR A 529 -4.89 -13.46 -9.47
C THR A 529 -5.68 -14.41 -8.58
N MET A 530 -5.43 -14.39 -7.27
CA MET A 530 -6.06 -15.27 -6.29
C MET A 530 -7.20 -14.56 -5.52
N ILE A 531 -7.57 -13.35 -5.94
CA ILE A 531 -8.69 -12.59 -5.39
C ILE A 531 -9.99 -13.18 -5.93
N GLU A 532 -10.88 -13.60 -5.03
CA GLU A 532 -12.25 -13.99 -5.39
C GLU A 532 -13.10 -12.76 -5.71
N GLY A 533 -14.02 -12.85 -6.68
CA GLY A 533 -14.96 -11.75 -6.99
C GLY A 533 -15.99 -11.49 -5.89
N LEU A 534 -16.13 -12.44 -4.96
CA LEU A 534 -17.07 -12.43 -3.85
C LEU A 534 -16.35 -12.58 -2.50
N ILE A 535 -16.90 -11.96 -1.46
CA ILE A 535 -16.51 -12.17 -0.07
C ILE A 535 -17.71 -12.74 0.67
N THR A 536 -17.62 -14.01 1.07
CA THR A 536 -18.64 -14.69 1.85
C THR A 536 -18.45 -14.39 3.33
N ILE A 537 -19.53 -14.05 4.03
CA ILE A 537 -19.54 -13.77 5.46
C ILE A 537 -20.04 -15.02 6.20
N PHE A 538 -19.32 -15.43 7.24
CA PHE A 538 -19.70 -16.59 8.05
C PHE A 538 -20.06 -16.22 9.49
N SER A 539 -21.02 -16.93 10.07
CA SER A 539 -21.35 -16.82 11.49
C SER A 539 -20.21 -17.29 12.39
N LEU A 540 -20.16 -16.79 13.63
CA LEU A 540 -19.15 -17.16 14.64
C LEU A 540 -19.53 -18.44 15.43
N ASN A 541 -20.70 -19.01 15.14
CA ASN A 541 -21.21 -20.21 15.79
C ASN A 541 -20.45 -21.46 15.33
N SER A 542 -20.60 -22.56 16.07
CA SER A 542 -20.06 -23.87 15.69
C SER A 542 -21.21 -24.86 15.40
N PRO A 543 -21.31 -25.42 14.18
CA PRO A 543 -20.44 -25.18 13.03
C PRO A 543 -20.69 -23.78 12.40
N PRO A 544 -19.68 -23.19 11.76
CA PRO A 544 -19.84 -21.91 11.08
C PRO A 544 -20.72 -22.10 9.85
N ALA A 545 -21.66 -21.19 9.66
CA ALA A 545 -22.58 -21.16 8.53
C ALA A 545 -22.49 -19.82 7.80
N GLU A 546 -22.55 -19.86 6.47
CA GLU A 546 -22.68 -18.67 5.62
C GLU A 546 -23.93 -17.87 6.01
N ILE A 547 -23.77 -16.55 6.11
CA ILE A 547 -24.85 -15.63 6.46
C ILE A 547 -25.17 -14.63 5.34
N ASP A 548 -24.17 -14.25 4.55
CA ASP A 548 -24.28 -13.25 3.49
C ASP A 548 -23.09 -13.35 2.54
N THR A 549 -23.17 -12.70 1.38
CA THR A 549 -22.08 -12.61 0.39
C THR A 549 -22.04 -11.21 -0.24
N LEU A 550 -20.84 -10.63 -0.34
CA LEU A 550 -20.58 -9.31 -0.90
C LEU A 550 -19.81 -9.43 -2.23
N MET A 551 -19.99 -8.47 -3.15
CA MET A 551 -19.10 -8.32 -4.31
C MET A 551 -17.88 -7.50 -3.92
N VAL A 552 -16.67 -7.92 -4.31
CA VAL A 552 -15.44 -7.22 -3.92
C VAL A 552 -15.45 -5.75 -4.33
N LYS A 553 -15.96 -5.42 -5.52
CA LYS A 553 -16.05 -4.04 -6.02
C LYS A 553 -16.80 -3.09 -5.09
N ASP A 554 -17.73 -3.61 -4.28
CA ASP A 554 -18.57 -2.83 -3.37
C ASP A 554 -17.95 -2.73 -1.95
N THR A 555 -16.81 -3.39 -1.70
CA THR A 555 -16.17 -3.44 -0.36
C THR A 555 -14.99 -2.48 -0.18
N PHE A 556 -14.46 -1.92 -1.27
CA PHE A 556 -13.29 -1.06 -1.23
C PHE A 556 -13.52 0.19 -0.40
N PHE A 557 -12.72 0.43 0.63
CA PHE A 557 -12.84 1.56 1.56
C PHE A 557 -14.21 1.68 2.24
N ASP A 558 -15.05 0.64 2.18
CA ASP A 558 -16.32 0.57 2.90
C ASP A 558 -16.14 -0.27 4.17
N LEU A 559 -16.18 0.42 5.32
CA LEU A 559 -16.04 -0.20 6.63
C LEU A 559 -17.38 -0.54 7.29
N THR A 560 -18.49 -0.51 6.54
CA THR A 560 -19.83 -0.86 7.05
C THR A 560 -19.83 -2.25 7.69
N GLN A 561 -19.28 -3.25 7.00
CA GLN A 561 -19.23 -4.63 7.51
C GLN A 561 -18.19 -4.82 8.62
N TYR A 562 -17.10 -4.05 8.60
CA TYR A 562 -16.13 -4.02 9.69
C TYR A 562 -16.77 -3.48 10.99
N LEU A 563 -17.61 -2.44 10.90
CA LEU A 563 -18.32 -1.82 12.03
C LEU A 563 -19.58 -2.58 12.46
N ALA A 564 -20.11 -3.46 11.61
CA ALA A 564 -21.39 -4.12 11.83
C ALA A 564 -21.42 -4.91 13.15
N ASP A 565 -22.60 -4.95 13.76
CA ASP A 565 -22.85 -5.66 15.03
C ASP A 565 -21.83 -5.32 16.12
N ASP A 566 -21.57 -4.03 16.32
CA ASP A 566 -20.64 -3.50 17.34
C ASP A 566 -19.22 -4.07 17.19
N GLY A 567 -18.76 -4.20 15.93
CA GLY A 567 -17.43 -4.72 15.59
C GLY A 567 -17.36 -6.24 15.44
N LEU A 568 -18.44 -7.00 15.60
CA LEU A 568 -18.44 -8.45 15.32
C LEU A 568 -18.38 -8.77 13.83
N GLY A 569 -18.82 -7.85 12.96
CA GLY A 569 -18.81 -8.06 11.51
C GLY A 569 -17.41 -8.31 10.95
N MET A 570 -16.36 -7.67 11.50
CA MET A 570 -14.98 -7.95 11.11
C MET A 570 -14.56 -9.41 11.36
N GLU A 571 -14.99 -9.99 12.50
CA GLU A 571 -14.63 -11.36 12.87
C GLU A 571 -15.35 -12.36 11.95
N ARG A 572 -16.56 -12.01 11.50
CA ARG A 572 -17.33 -12.80 10.53
C ARG A 572 -16.75 -12.74 9.11
N LEU A 573 -16.19 -11.59 8.72
CA LEU A 573 -15.43 -11.45 7.47
C LEU A 573 -14.19 -12.34 7.50
N LEU A 574 -13.38 -12.25 8.56
CA LEU A 574 -12.18 -13.08 8.72
C LEU A 574 -12.55 -14.57 8.77
N ASN A 575 -13.63 -14.94 9.46
CA ASN A 575 -14.12 -16.32 9.48
C ASN A 575 -14.56 -16.79 8.08
N GLY A 576 -15.16 -15.90 7.30
CA GLY A 576 -15.49 -16.15 5.90
C GLY A 576 -14.26 -16.47 5.06
N LEU A 577 -13.22 -15.63 5.14
CA LEU A 577 -11.97 -15.85 4.40
C LEU A 577 -11.28 -17.18 4.73
N MET A 578 -11.39 -17.67 5.98
CA MET A 578 -10.84 -18.97 6.37
C MET A 578 -11.69 -20.17 5.90
N ASN A 579 -12.95 -19.96 5.54
CA ASN A 579 -13.87 -21.02 5.10
C ASN A 579 -14.21 -20.96 3.60
N GLN A 580 -13.85 -19.87 2.93
CA GLN A 580 -14.00 -19.65 1.50
C GLN A 580 -12.74 -20.07 0.74
N GLU A 581 -12.89 -20.49 -0.52
CA GLU A 581 -11.79 -20.80 -1.44
C GLU A 581 -11.14 -19.52 -1.98
N ALA A 582 -9.83 -19.56 -2.24
CA ALA A 582 -9.17 -18.56 -3.05
C ALA A 582 -9.30 -18.91 -4.54
N GLN A 583 -9.18 -17.92 -5.42
CA GLN A 583 -8.95 -18.17 -6.85
C GLN A 583 -7.58 -18.82 -7.06
N ALA A 584 -7.42 -19.57 -8.14
CA ALA A 584 -6.16 -20.23 -8.46
C ALA A 584 -5.06 -19.24 -8.87
N TYR A 585 -3.80 -19.63 -8.68
CA TYR A 585 -2.68 -18.95 -9.33
C TYR A 585 -2.68 -19.31 -10.82
N ASP A 586 -3.15 -18.39 -11.66
CA ASP A 586 -3.08 -18.52 -13.10
C ASP A 586 -3.15 -17.13 -13.78
N ARG A 587 -3.68 -17.07 -15.01
CA ARG A 587 -3.82 -15.81 -15.75
C ARG A 587 -5.19 -15.16 -15.56
N PHE A 588 -6.16 -15.76 -14.89
CA PHE A 588 -7.54 -15.24 -14.83
C PHE A 588 -7.72 -14.35 -13.61
N LEU A 589 -8.41 -13.22 -13.78
CA LEU A 589 -8.63 -12.25 -12.71
C LEU A 589 -10.07 -11.75 -12.73
N ALA A 590 -10.69 -11.70 -11.55
CA ALA A 590 -12.07 -11.28 -11.39
C ALA A 590 -12.34 -9.87 -11.95
N ASP A 591 -13.49 -9.69 -12.59
CA ASP A 591 -13.90 -8.41 -13.16
C ASP A 591 -13.97 -7.28 -12.11
N ASP A 592 -14.27 -7.62 -10.86
CA ASP A 592 -14.28 -6.70 -9.72
C ASP A 592 -12.98 -5.89 -9.56
N VAL A 593 -11.84 -6.46 -9.95
CA VAL A 593 -10.51 -5.82 -9.87
C VAL A 593 -9.94 -5.40 -11.22
N THR A 594 -10.42 -5.93 -12.33
CA THR A 594 -9.94 -5.55 -13.68
C THR A 594 -10.82 -4.49 -14.36
N ASN A 595 -12.07 -4.31 -13.93
CA ASN A 595 -13.01 -3.35 -14.51
C ASN A 595 -13.62 -2.39 -13.47
N PHE A 596 -13.76 -2.84 -12.22
CA PHE A 596 -14.48 -2.10 -11.18
C PHE A 596 -13.62 -1.64 -10.00
N LEU A 597 -12.29 -1.75 -10.10
CA LEU A 597 -11.37 -1.37 -9.03
C LEU A 597 -11.66 0.08 -8.57
N PHE A 598 -12.00 0.23 -7.29
CA PHE A 598 -12.35 1.50 -6.63
C PHE A 598 -13.50 2.29 -7.26
N SER A 599 -14.36 1.64 -8.04
CA SER A 599 -15.50 2.27 -8.71
C SER A 599 -16.49 2.94 -7.74
N ASN A 600 -16.67 2.36 -6.55
CA ASN A 600 -17.54 2.89 -5.50
C ASN A 600 -17.12 4.27 -4.98
N ASN A 601 -15.82 4.58 -5.03
CA ASN A 601 -15.29 5.87 -4.61
C ASN A 601 -15.11 6.85 -5.78
N ASN A 602 -15.06 6.36 -7.02
CA ASN A 602 -14.75 7.18 -8.19
C ASN A 602 -15.98 7.51 -9.05
N GLY A 603 -17.10 7.85 -8.41
CA GLY A 603 -18.35 8.21 -9.09
C GLY A 603 -18.93 7.11 -10.00
N GLY A 604 -18.57 5.84 -9.75
CA GLY A 604 -18.97 4.68 -10.54
C GLY A 604 -18.01 4.31 -11.68
N ILE A 605 -16.93 5.07 -11.92
CA ILE A 605 -15.93 4.75 -12.94
C ILE A 605 -14.83 3.88 -12.32
N GLY A 606 -14.77 2.61 -12.72
CA GLY A 606 -13.74 1.69 -12.24
C GLY A 606 -12.36 1.89 -12.86
N GLN A 607 -11.38 1.21 -12.30
CA GLN A 607 -10.00 1.10 -12.77
C GLN A 607 -9.68 -0.36 -13.10
N ASP A 608 -8.47 -0.61 -13.62
CA ASP A 608 -7.97 -1.95 -13.96
C ASP A 608 -6.67 -2.25 -13.20
N LEU A 609 -6.73 -3.16 -12.23
CA LEU A 609 -5.58 -3.54 -11.40
C LEU A 609 -4.45 -4.19 -12.22
N VAL A 610 -4.77 -5.00 -13.22
CA VAL A 610 -3.78 -5.69 -14.07
C VAL A 610 -3.08 -4.68 -14.96
N ALA A 611 -3.85 -3.80 -15.61
CA ALA A 611 -3.29 -2.74 -16.43
C ALA A 611 -2.39 -1.82 -15.60
N ARG A 612 -2.80 -1.48 -14.36
CA ARG A 612 -1.96 -0.73 -13.41
C ARG A 612 -0.70 -1.49 -13.02
N ASN A 613 -0.74 -2.80 -12.79
CA ASN A 613 0.45 -3.60 -12.47
C ASN A 613 1.48 -3.58 -13.61
N ILE A 614 1.02 -3.78 -14.85
CA ILE A 614 1.86 -3.74 -16.04
C ILE A 614 2.46 -2.34 -16.22
N GLN A 615 1.63 -1.30 -16.14
CA GLN A 615 2.06 0.08 -16.31
C GLN A 615 3.04 0.51 -15.20
N ARG A 616 2.80 0.12 -13.94
CA ARG A 616 3.70 0.37 -12.80
C ARG A 616 5.03 -0.38 -12.97
N GLY A 617 5.01 -1.60 -13.52
CA GLY A 617 6.24 -2.31 -13.90
C GLY A 617 7.08 -1.54 -14.92
N ARG A 618 6.44 -0.87 -15.89
CA ARG A 618 7.11 -0.02 -16.87
C ARG A 618 7.61 1.29 -16.26
N ASP A 619 6.84 1.91 -15.36
CA ASP A 619 7.24 3.10 -14.58
C ASP A 619 8.49 2.84 -13.73
N HIS A 620 8.56 1.68 -13.10
CA HIS A 620 9.71 1.26 -12.30
C HIS A 620 10.89 0.77 -13.14
N GLY A 621 10.78 0.78 -14.48
CA GLY A 621 11.84 0.29 -15.35
C GLY A 621 12.15 -1.19 -15.12
N ILE A 622 11.14 -2.02 -14.78
CA ILE A 622 11.33 -3.45 -14.60
C ILE A 622 11.69 -4.09 -15.95
N PRO A 623 12.81 -4.85 -16.04
CA PRO A 623 13.15 -5.61 -17.24
C PRO A 623 12.07 -6.62 -17.61
N GLY A 624 11.97 -6.93 -18.91
CA GLY A 624 11.04 -7.94 -19.41
C GLY A 624 11.31 -9.33 -18.80
N TYR A 625 10.30 -10.19 -18.88
CA TYR A 625 10.28 -11.53 -18.29
C TYR A 625 11.52 -12.39 -18.59
N ASN A 626 12.08 -12.29 -19.80
CA ASN A 626 13.28 -13.04 -20.19
C ASN A 626 14.54 -12.71 -19.37
N GLU A 627 14.71 -11.47 -18.92
CA GLU A 627 15.86 -11.13 -18.09
C GLU A 627 15.76 -11.78 -16.72
N TRP A 628 14.54 -11.89 -16.20
CA TRP A 628 14.27 -12.58 -14.94
C TRP A 628 14.37 -14.10 -15.06
N ARG A 629 13.94 -14.68 -16.19
CA ARG A 629 14.24 -16.08 -16.50
C ARG A 629 15.74 -16.35 -16.46
N ALA A 630 16.54 -15.51 -17.14
CA ALA A 630 17.99 -15.67 -17.15
C ALA A 630 18.61 -15.49 -15.76
N PHE A 631 18.15 -14.50 -14.97
CA PHE A 631 18.54 -14.34 -13.56
C PHE A 631 18.26 -15.60 -12.74
N CYS A 632 17.14 -16.27 -13.00
CA CYS A 632 16.74 -17.53 -12.37
C CYS A 632 17.36 -18.78 -13.02
N ASN A 633 18.37 -18.63 -13.89
CA ASN A 633 19.02 -19.72 -14.63
C ASN A 633 18.06 -20.53 -15.52
N LEU A 634 16.98 -19.91 -15.99
CA LEU A 634 16.04 -20.47 -16.94
C LEU A 634 16.36 -19.98 -18.37
N PRO A 635 16.16 -20.82 -19.41
CA PRO A 635 16.36 -20.40 -20.79
C PRO A 635 15.42 -19.25 -21.17
N LYS A 636 15.94 -18.23 -21.86
CA LYS A 636 15.13 -17.15 -22.45
C LYS A 636 14.22 -17.69 -23.55
N ALA A 637 13.00 -17.18 -23.62
CA ALA A 637 12.04 -17.46 -24.69
C ALA A 637 12.24 -16.46 -25.84
N CYS A 638 12.83 -16.88 -26.96
CA CYS A 638 13.28 -15.95 -28.00
C CYS A 638 12.53 -16.07 -29.33
N SER A 639 11.57 -16.98 -29.40
CA SER A 639 10.73 -17.20 -30.58
C SER A 639 9.43 -17.87 -30.15
N TRP A 640 8.32 -17.48 -30.76
CA TRP A 640 7.03 -18.14 -30.59
C TRP A 640 7.03 -19.63 -30.95
N ASN A 641 8.02 -20.09 -31.72
CA ASN A 641 8.20 -21.52 -32.04
C ASN A 641 8.81 -22.33 -30.88
N ASN A 642 9.39 -21.65 -29.89
CA ASN A 642 10.10 -22.27 -28.77
C ASN A 642 9.41 -21.89 -27.45
N ARG A 643 8.33 -22.60 -27.12
CA ARG A 643 7.60 -22.44 -25.87
C ARG A 643 8.47 -22.82 -24.66
N PRO A 644 8.55 -22.00 -23.61
CA PRO A 644 9.13 -22.39 -22.32
C PRO A 644 8.41 -23.60 -21.71
N ALA A 645 9.17 -24.52 -21.10
CA ALA A 645 8.59 -25.74 -20.53
C ALA A 645 7.56 -25.44 -19.43
N GLU A 646 7.76 -24.35 -18.70
CA GLU A 646 6.95 -23.92 -17.57
C GLU A 646 5.64 -23.22 -17.98
N ILE A 647 5.46 -22.83 -19.24
CA ILE A 647 4.25 -22.11 -19.70
C ILE A 647 3.39 -23.05 -20.51
N SER A 648 2.12 -23.24 -20.17
CA SER A 648 1.20 -24.12 -20.92
C SER A 648 1.08 -23.72 -22.40
N GLN A 649 0.64 -24.65 -23.26
CA GLN A 649 0.43 -24.33 -24.68
C GLN A 649 -0.65 -23.24 -24.87
N ASP A 650 -1.73 -23.28 -24.09
CA ASP A 650 -2.78 -22.25 -24.11
C ASP A 650 -2.22 -20.87 -23.75
N ASN A 651 -1.52 -20.77 -22.61
CA ASN A 651 -0.93 -19.51 -22.19
C ASN A 651 0.07 -18.97 -23.23
N TRP A 652 0.86 -19.85 -23.84
CA TRP A 652 1.82 -19.45 -24.87
C TRP A 652 1.16 -18.92 -26.14
N ASP A 653 0.06 -19.54 -26.57
CA ASP A 653 -0.73 -19.07 -27.72
C ASP A 653 -1.39 -17.71 -27.41
N GLN A 654 -1.95 -17.52 -26.21
CA GLN A 654 -2.53 -16.24 -25.79
C GLN A 654 -1.49 -15.11 -25.67
N LEU A 655 -0.28 -15.44 -25.18
CA LEU A 655 0.84 -14.50 -25.17
C LEU A 655 1.25 -14.10 -26.58
N ARG A 656 1.31 -15.05 -27.53
CA ARG A 656 1.61 -14.77 -28.94
C ARG A 656 0.60 -13.83 -29.57
N ASP A 657 -0.68 -14.00 -29.23
CA ASP A 657 -1.75 -13.18 -29.79
C ASP A 657 -1.79 -11.78 -29.16
N THR A 658 -1.12 -11.58 -28.01
CA THR A 658 -1.06 -10.32 -27.26
C THR A 658 0.24 -9.52 -27.48
N TYR A 659 1.39 -10.20 -27.54
CA TYR A 659 2.71 -9.59 -27.70
C TYR A 659 3.29 -9.89 -29.09
N VAL A 660 3.94 -8.90 -29.69
CA VAL A 660 4.63 -9.09 -30.99
C VAL A 660 5.80 -10.06 -30.85
N ASN A 661 6.57 -9.96 -29.75
CA ASN A 661 7.78 -10.73 -29.51
C ASN A 661 7.82 -11.21 -28.05
N PRO A 662 8.23 -12.47 -27.77
CA PRO A 662 8.33 -12.96 -26.41
C PRO A 662 9.29 -12.16 -25.51
N GLY A 663 10.28 -11.48 -26.09
CA GLY A 663 11.21 -10.61 -25.37
C GLY A 663 10.58 -9.34 -24.79
N ASP A 664 9.33 -9.03 -25.16
CA ASP A 664 8.59 -7.85 -24.72
C ASP A 664 7.61 -8.16 -23.58
N ILE A 665 7.44 -9.43 -23.20
CA ILE A 665 6.53 -9.85 -22.13
C ILE A 665 6.93 -9.17 -20.82
N ASP A 666 6.00 -8.45 -20.20
CA ASP A 666 6.18 -7.81 -18.91
C ASP A 666 6.35 -8.88 -17.80
N LEU A 667 7.20 -8.65 -16.80
CA LEU A 667 7.50 -9.66 -15.76
C LEU A 667 6.23 -10.19 -15.06
N PHE A 668 5.30 -9.30 -14.72
CA PHE A 668 4.04 -9.68 -14.07
C PHE A 668 3.27 -10.72 -14.92
N VAL A 669 3.11 -10.42 -16.20
CA VAL A 669 2.37 -11.25 -17.17
C VAL A 669 3.08 -12.58 -17.42
N GLY A 670 4.39 -12.53 -17.66
CA GLY A 670 5.18 -13.74 -17.91
C GLY A 670 5.29 -14.66 -16.70
N GLY A 671 5.31 -14.11 -15.49
CA GLY A 671 5.28 -14.90 -14.26
C GLY A 671 3.95 -15.63 -14.09
N LEU A 672 2.81 -14.92 -14.24
CA LEU A 672 1.47 -15.53 -14.16
C LEU A 672 1.16 -16.53 -15.30
N ALA A 673 1.93 -16.48 -16.40
CA ALA A 673 1.79 -17.44 -17.49
C ALA A 673 2.40 -18.83 -17.16
N GLU A 674 3.26 -18.93 -16.14
CA GLU A 674 3.87 -20.19 -15.72
C GLU A 674 2.89 -21.06 -14.93
N GLU A 675 2.94 -22.37 -15.14
CA GLU A 675 2.27 -23.36 -14.31
C GLU A 675 2.97 -23.48 -12.94
N SER A 676 2.21 -23.85 -11.90
CA SER A 676 2.71 -24.04 -10.55
C SER A 676 3.91 -25.01 -10.49
N PHE A 677 4.86 -24.71 -9.63
CA PHE A 677 6.15 -25.38 -9.55
C PHE A 677 6.31 -26.19 -8.25
N GLU A 678 6.78 -27.44 -8.40
CA GLU A 678 6.92 -28.42 -7.31
C GLU A 678 5.60 -28.61 -6.54
N ASP A 679 5.65 -28.44 -5.21
CA ASP A 679 4.53 -28.53 -4.27
C ASP A 679 4.04 -27.15 -3.79
N GLY A 680 4.47 -26.07 -4.45
CA GLY A 680 3.99 -24.71 -4.23
C GLY A 680 2.96 -24.26 -5.26
N VAL A 681 2.39 -23.07 -5.06
CA VAL A 681 1.36 -22.53 -5.96
C VAL A 681 1.93 -21.65 -7.08
N LEU A 682 3.16 -21.14 -6.93
CA LEU A 682 3.77 -20.21 -7.87
C LEU A 682 4.54 -20.90 -9.01
N GLY A 683 4.71 -20.20 -10.13
CA GLY A 683 5.66 -20.59 -11.18
C GLY A 683 7.13 -20.53 -10.74
N ARG A 684 8.03 -21.10 -11.55
CA ARG A 684 9.48 -21.17 -11.29
C ARG A 684 10.12 -19.78 -11.14
N THR A 685 9.79 -18.83 -12.00
CA THR A 685 10.40 -17.50 -12.00
C THR A 685 10.00 -16.72 -10.75
N PHE A 686 8.71 -16.72 -10.39
CA PHE A 686 8.25 -16.06 -9.16
C PHE A 686 8.75 -16.78 -7.90
N SER A 687 8.78 -18.12 -7.87
CA SER A 687 9.38 -18.88 -6.76
C SER A 687 10.86 -18.53 -6.54
N CYS A 688 11.61 -18.33 -7.63
CA CYS A 688 12.99 -17.90 -7.59
C CYS A 688 13.15 -16.50 -6.98
N ILE A 689 12.40 -15.51 -7.48
CA ILE A 689 12.47 -14.09 -7.03
C ILE A 689 12.01 -13.95 -5.59
N ILE A 690 10.85 -14.53 -5.25
CA ILE A 690 10.25 -14.46 -3.91
C ILE A 690 11.11 -15.21 -2.90
N GLY A 691 11.56 -16.41 -3.25
CA GLY A 691 12.45 -17.18 -2.39
C GLY A 691 13.82 -16.49 -2.17
N ASP A 692 14.35 -15.76 -3.15
CA ASP A 692 15.53 -14.90 -2.94
C ASP A 692 15.24 -13.77 -1.94
N GLN A 693 14.15 -13.04 -2.11
CA GLN A 693 13.79 -11.94 -1.22
C GLN A 693 13.63 -12.41 0.23
N PHE A 694 12.81 -13.43 0.49
CA PHE A 694 12.61 -13.94 1.86
C PHE A 694 13.88 -14.53 2.47
N LYS A 695 14.77 -15.10 1.66
CA LYS A 695 16.09 -15.52 2.14
C LYS A 695 16.90 -14.33 2.64
N ARG A 696 16.92 -13.22 1.89
CA ARG A 696 17.61 -11.99 2.31
C ARG A 696 16.96 -11.36 3.54
N LEU A 697 15.63 -11.41 3.65
CA LEU A 697 14.90 -10.94 4.84
C LEU A 697 15.24 -11.76 6.09
N LYS A 698 15.40 -13.07 5.97
CA LYS A 698 15.77 -13.95 7.09
C LYS A 698 17.23 -13.76 7.52
N PHE A 699 18.18 -13.90 6.58
CA PHE A 699 19.61 -13.91 6.91
C PHE A 699 20.23 -12.50 7.01
N GLY A 700 19.56 -11.48 6.48
CA GLY A 700 19.95 -10.07 6.60
C GLY A 700 19.30 -9.34 7.77
N ASP A 701 18.49 -10.00 8.60
CA ASP A 701 17.84 -9.41 9.77
C ASP A 701 18.57 -9.79 11.07
N ARG A 702 19.27 -8.81 11.67
CA ARG A 702 20.00 -8.98 12.94
C ARG A 702 19.08 -9.38 14.11
N PHE A 703 17.79 -9.09 14.02
CA PHE A 703 16.82 -9.32 15.09
C PHE A 703 15.85 -10.48 14.77
N PHE A 704 16.07 -11.22 13.68
CA PHE A 704 15.23 -12.36 13.32
C PHE A 704 15.08 -13.32 14.51
N PHE A 705 13.87 -13.81 14.81
CA PHE A 705 13.58 -14.39 16.12
C PHE A 705 14.39 -15.66 16.45
N THR A 706 14.86 -16.39 15.44
CA THR A 706 15.75 -17.56 15.62
C THR A 706 17.23 -17.21 15.56
N ASN A 707 17.61 -15.94 15.41
CA ASN A 707 19.00 -15.50 15.52
C ASN A 707 19.44 -15.40 16.99
N LYS A 708 20.59 -16.00 17.30
CA LYS A 708 21.16 -16.04 18.66
C LYS A 708 22.27 -15.04 18.92
N ALA A 709 22.79 -14.42 17.87
CA ALA A 709 23.92 -13.48 17.96
C ALA A 709 23.47 -12.02 18.14
N GLY A 710 22.16 -11.75 18.19
CA GLY A 710 21.61 -10.42 18.41
C GLY A 710 21.89 -9.88 19.82
N PRO A 711 21.63 -8.58 20.07
CA PRO A 711 21.87 -7.92 21.36
C PRO A 711 20.92 -8.43 22.46
N HIS A 712 19.71 -8.82 22.06
CA HIS A 712 18.70 -9.39 22.96
C HIS A 712 17.99 -10.58 22.26
N PRO A 713 18.67 -11.73 22.13
CA PRO A 713 18.12 -12.90 21.43
C PRO A 713 17.07 -13.62 22.29
N PHE A 714 16.14 -14.31 21.64
CA PHE A 714 15.29 -15.26 22.34
C PHE A 714 16.10 -16.52 22.68
N ASP A 715 15.89 -17.07 23.88
CA ASP A 715 16.47 -18.35 24.24
C ASP A 715 15.72 -19.52 23.55
N HIS A 716 16.24 -20.73 23.71
CA HIS A 716 15.65 -21.92 23.10
C HIS A 716 14.20 -22.17 23.52
N ALA A 717 13.86 -21.94 24.79
CA ALA A 717 12.52 -22.21 25.28
C ALA A 717 11.51 -21.19 24.73
N GLN A 718 11.92 -19.92 24.64
CA GLN A 718 11.16 -18.85 24.00
C GLN A 718 10.96 -19.13 22.50
N GLN A 719 12.01 -19.52 21.79
CA GLN A 719 11.93 -19.87 20.36
C GLN A 719 11.01 -21.07 20.10
N ASP A 720 11.11 -22.13 20.91
CA ASP A 720 10.24 -23.31 20.77
C ASP A 720 8.76 -23.02 21.06
N MET A 721 8.50 -22.00 21.88
CA MET A 721 7.15 -21.51 22.13
C MET A 721 6.62 -20.72 20.92
N LEU A 722 7.41 -19.79 20.41
CA LEU A 722 7.07 -18.98 19.23
C LEU A 722 6.83 -19.85 17.99
N ARG A 723 7.64 -20.91 17.77
CA ARG A 723 7.46 -21.85 16.65
C ARG A 723 6.12 -22.59 16.65
N LYS A 724 5.51 -22.79 17.83
CA LYS A 724 4.24 -23.51 17.97
C LYS A 724 3.03 -22.62 17.74
N ARG A 725 3.22 -21.30 17.84
CA ARG A 725 2.17 -20.31 17.70
C ARG A 725 1.91 -20.06 16.22
N ASN A 726 0.69 -20.36 15.78
CA ASN A 726 0.25 -20.18 14.40
C ASN A 726 -0.82 -19.07 14.29
N LEU A 727 -1.21 -18.72 13.05
CA LEU A 727 -2.21 -17.68 12.80
C LEU A 727 -3.57 -17.98 13.46
N ALA A 728 -4.00 -19.25 13.47
CA ALA A 728 -5.26 -19.65 14.08
C ALA A 728 -5.23 -19.49 15.61
N ASP A 729 -4.09 -19.73 16.26
CA ASP A 729 -3.92 -19.49 17.70
C ASP A 729 -4.06 -18.00 18.05
N ILE A 730 -3.45 -17.12 17.25
CA ILE A 730 -3.56 -15.66 17.41
C ILE A 730 -5.02 -15.23 17.23
N PHE A 731 -5.73 -15.79 16.25
CA PHE A 731 -7.14 -15.48 16.02
C PHE A 731 -8.03 -15.93 17.19
N CYS A 732 -7.79 -17.12 17.72
CA CYS A 732 -8.52 -17.63 18.88
C CYS A 732 -8.39 -16.74 20.12
N ASP A 733 -7.23 -16.11 20.33
CA ASP A 733 -7.01 -15.24 21.49
C ASP A 733 -7.60 -13.83 21.31
N ASN A 734 -7.94 -13.43 20.08
CA ASN A 734 -8.30 -12.05 19.74
C ASN A 734 -9.68 -11.90 19.06
N THR A 735 -10.46 -12.98 18.98
CA THR A 735 -11.81 -13.01 18.41
C THR A 735 -12.77 -13.84 19.27
N ASP A 736 -14.07 -13.72 19.00
CA ASP A 736 -15.11 -14.55 19.59
C ASP A 736 -15.39 -15.82 18.75
N ILE A 737 -14.58 -16.10 17.72
CA ILE A 737 -14.75 -17.29 16.89
C ILE A 737 -14.46 -18.53 17.74
N GLN A 738 -15.37 -19.51 17.71
CA GLN A 738 -15.25 -20.70 18.57
C GLN A 738 -14.45 -21.84 17.94
N VAL A 739 -14.53 -21.97 16.61
CA VAL A 739 -13.90 -23.04 15.82
C VAL A 739 -13.33 -22.47 14.54
N LEU A 740 -12.06 -22.78 14.28
CA LEU A 740 -11.28 -22.33 13.14
C LEU A 740 -10.61 -23.52 12.44
N PRO A 741 -10.17 -23.40 11.17
CA PRO A 741 -9.21 -24.35 10.61
C PRO A 741 -7.87 -24.23 11.36
N LYS A 742 -7.27 -25.36 11.74
CA LYS A 742 -5.95 -25.38 12.42
C LYS A 742 -4.85 -24.70 11.60
N MET A 743 -4.85 -24.86 10.28
CA MET A 743 -4.04 -24.10 9.33
C MET A 743 -4.99 -23.18 8.58
N ALA A 744 -5.06 -21.92 8.98
CA ALA A 744 -6.02 -20.93 8.47
C ALA A 744 -5.97 -20.74 6.94
N LEU A 745 -4.82 -21.05 6.33
CA LEU A 745 -4.56 -20.88 4.90
C LEU A 745 -4.95 -22.09 4.03
N LYS A 746 -5.25 -23.26 4.62
CA LYS A 746 -5.47 -24.53 3.89
C LYS A 746 -6.92 -25.01 3.99
N ARG A 747 -7.53 -25.36 2.85
CA ARG A 747 -8.94 -25.81 2.76
C ARG A 747 -9.24 -27.08 3.56
N ASN A 748 -8.36 -28.08 3.45
CA ASN A 748 -8.54 -29.39 4.06
C ASN A 748 -7.87 -29.50 5.44
N SER A 749 -7.76 -28.39 6.16
CA SER A 749 -7.21 -28.39 7.51
C SER A 749 -8.21 -28.99 8.51
N PRO A 750 -7.76 -29.80 9.49
CA PRO A 750 -8.58 -30.18 10.64
C PRO A 750 -9.11 -28.94 11.36
N SER A 751 -10.31 -29.05 11.95
CA SER A 751 -10.86 -28.02 12.82
C SER A 751 -10.09 -27.94 14.14
N LEU A 752 -9.93 -26.71 14.63
CA LEU A 752 -9.36 -26.33 15.92
C LEU A 752 -10.46 -25.63 16.72
N ARG A 753 -10.76 -26.13 17.93
CA ARG A 753 -11.60 -25.40 18.88
C ARG A 753 -10.70 -24.43 19.64
N CYS A 754 -11.14 -23.19 19.84
CA CYS A 754 -10.25 -22.18 20.43
C CYS A 754 -9.87 -22.48 21.89
N GLU A 755 -10.65 -23.28 22.61
CA GLU A 755 -10.26 -23.80 23.93
C GLU A 755 -9.03 -24.75 23.89
N ASP A 756 -8.76 -25.36 22.73
CA ASP A 756 -7.63 -26.26 22.49
C ASP A 756 -6.45 -25.55 21.77
N ALA A 757 -6.58 -24.26 21.46
CA ALA A 757 -5.55 -23.47 20.78
C ALA A 757 -4.31 -23.31 21.65
N PHE A 758 -3.13 -23.27 21.01
CA PHE A 758 -1.87 -23.17 21.74
C PHE A 758 -1.73 -21.77 22.34
N GLN A 759 -1.59 -21.69 23.67
CA GLN A 759 -1.48 -20.43 24.39
C GLN A 759 -0.03 -19.98 24.53
N LEU A 760 0.23 -18.68 24.33
CA LEU A 760 1.52 -18.06 24.59
C LEU A 760 1.75 -17.90 26.10
N ASP A 761 2.71 -18.62 26.67
CA ASP A 761 3.09 -18.52 28.09
C ASP A 761 4.11 -17.38 28.30
N LEU A 762 3.57 -16.22 28.70
CA LEU A 762 4.32 -14.98 28.90
C LEU A 762 5.31 -15.05 30.09
N GLU A 763 5.19 -16.01 31.01
CA GLU A 763 6.15 -16.16 32.11
C GLU A 763 7.55 -16.49 31.60
N ARG A 764 7.67 -17.09 30.41
CA ARG A 764 8.94 -17.37 29.75
C ARG A 764 9.65 -16.14 29.20
N PHE A 765 8.96 -15.00 29.10
CA PHE A 765 9.47 -13.80 28.45
C PHE A 765 9.87 -12.68 29.43
N VAL A 766 9.82 -12.94 30.75
CA VAL A 766 9.97 -11.92 31.79
C VAL A 766 11.02 -12.21 32.84
#